data_AF-A0A9J6FK31-F1
#
_entry.id   AF-A0A9J6FK31-F1
#
_cell.length_a   1.000
_cell.length_b   1.000
_cell.length_c   1.000
_cell.angle_alpha   90.00
_cell.angle_beta   90.00
_cell.angle_gamma   90.00
#
_symmetry.space_group_name_H-M   'P 1'
#
loop_
_entity.id
_entity.type
_entity.pdbx_description
1 polymer ?
#
loop_
_entity_poly.entity_id
_entity_poly.type
_entity_poly.pdbx_seq_one_letter_code
_entity_poly.pdbx_strand_id
1 'polypeptide(L)'
;MSSSPQGPSAFSGFAMTMYLVHLLVKRQLSPMMSSYQAARFVLLTLSRSNYMDEALTLCTEQVPNQPSLDDFRASYPVVFVDPGGFLNVWASVSTEAYLRVKHEARLAISFLDSCSADSFEVLFVTSLPFERTFDCFVLLSKKDLDSAVEAMSLHAELADCNGAKSVPVAKAVCNLLRKGFGNRVDLLATRLTATPEWKISQEAPGIPADEESLEIGLLLNAAHCYATVERGPAADSPEAAAFRQLWGDRSELRRFPDSSILEAVVWSGKKASDRRSIVLRIARHLLSRHAGVEACTTVGDFLGPLLCPSGVDFSSSEPYGTGEELAEQVVTVYDELARSLRRLHDLPLTVSSVRGTSATLRLTEVFPPLKGFLTTDFGTGFIEDDVYTMPLPYKAHVAHLVPVSTVVVHMEATGKWPDNLEALRRVKAAFHLTLARLLRDNERLVTAPHPEYVDVLKEGFVFRVRIAAHKEIGLAKQSIAPNGAIKVKDTELSSKIEFETEILPGLTSTLHGSPRLGFQRFLALLANHDWLRQPLIVNLADKFTKEQMAELHSTFVSQRPTLPPMFIATPLDGRHPSLWTRHSPTGQILRRLATLARESLRVLEGQVLCPIEADIRLIFRPPLDPYDVIIHLDEKRVPTAHTAVDCSFKTGLKQHKGSVLPVAGFDIVSHYVRDLEDAYGELALFFYDRYGGNIVAVLWKPYAFRPQPLKVSHIGGYMLSGKDNMVPNVEAILEDFSILGKGLVTSVEARSSKWAI
;
A
#
# COMPACT_ATOMS: atom_id res chain seq x y z
N MET A 1 3.21 22.83 -15.33
CA MET A 1 2.97 24.21 -14.84
C MET A 1 1.56 24.75 -15.12
N SER A 2 0.78 24.20 -16.06
CA SER A 2 -0.63 24.60 -16.30
C SER A 2 -1.60 24.26 -15.14
N SER A 3 -1.16 23.44 -14.18
CA SER A 3 -1.91 23.02 -13.00
C SER A 3 -1.52 23.77 -11.71
N SER A 4 -0.98 24.99 -11.79
CA SER A 4 -0.90 25.82 -10.58
C SER A 4 -2.33 26.07 -10.07
N PRO A 5 -2.61 25.97 -8.76
CA PRO A 5 -3.93 26.29 -8.24
C PRO A 5 -4.28 27.72 -8.64
N GLN A 6 -5.42 27.90 -9.33
CA GLN A 6 -6.00 29.22 -9.55
C GLN A 6 -6.57 29.68 -8.20
N GLY A 7 -5.72 30.34 -7.42
CA GLY A 7 -6.05 30.89 -6.12
C GLY A 7 -5.22 32.16 -5.89
N PRO A 8 -5.69 33.07 -5.02
CA PRO A 8 -5.08 34.39 -4.85
C PRO A 8 -3.59 34.34 -4.47
N SER A 9 -3.15 33.25 -3.80
CA SER A 9 -1.81 33.11 -3.24
C SER A 9 -0.78 32.36 -4.10
N ALA A 10 -1.06 32.11 -5.39
CA ALA A 10 -0.26 31.23 -6.24
C ALA A 10 0.78 31.96 -7.14
N PHE A 11 1.82 31.24 -7.55
CA PHE A 11 2.75 31.69 -8.59
C PHE A 11 2.05 31.76 -9.96
N SER A 12 1.73 32.97 -10.40
CA SER A 12 1.15 33.21 -11.72
C SER A 12 2.19 33.06 -12.85
N GLY A 13 1.72 32.84 -14.08
CA GLY A 13 2.58 32.87 -15.28
C GLY A 13 3.31 34.20 -15.46
N PHE A 14 2.70 35.31 -15.04
CA PHE A 14 3.34 36.62 -15.01
C PHE A 14 4.49 36.68 -13.99
N ALA A 15 4.27 36.23 -12.75
CA ALA A 15 5.29 36.17 -11.71
C ALA A 15 6.51 35.33 -12.13
N MET A 16 6.28 34.19 -12.80
CA MET A 16 7.34 33.35 -13.38
C MET A 16 8.07 34.01 -14.56
N THR A 17 7.35 34.79 -15.39
CA THR A 17 7.94 35.54 -16.50
C THR A 17 8.84 36.66 -15.98
N MET A 18 8.39 37.41 -14.98
CA MET A 18 9.20 38.45 -14.32
C MET A 18 10.47 37.85 -13.67
N TYR A 19 10.37 36.67 -13.06
CA TYR A 19 11.52 35.96 -12.51
C TYR A 19 12.53 35.55 -13.60
N LEU A 20 12.05 35.07 -14.75
CA LEU A 20 12.90 34.78 -15.91
C LEU A 20 13.59 36.06 -16.44
N VAL A 21 12.90 37.20 -16.48
CA VAL A 21 13.49 38.50 -16.80
C VAL A 21 14.58 38.89 -15.80
N HIS A 22 14.37 38.69 -14.49
CA HIS A 22 15.40 38.94 -13.48
C HIS A 22 16.67 38.10 -13.72
N LEU A 23 16.53 36.81 -14.02
CA LEU A 23 17.66 35.93 -14.33
C LEU A 23 18.40 36.35 -15.62
N LEU A 24 17.70 36.88 -16.63
CA LEU A 24 18.30 37.46 -17.84
C LEU A 24 19.06 38.77 -17.53
N VAL A 25 18.45 39.68 -16.76
CA VAL A 25 19.07 40.97 -16.37
C VAL A 25 20.33 40.75 -15.53
N LYS A 26 20.31 39.78 -14.61
CA LYS A 26 21.48 39.34 -13.83
C LYS A 26 22.50 38.52 -14.65
N ARG A 27 22.27 38.31 -15.95
CA ARG A 27 23.11 37.51 -16.88
C ARG A 27 23.34 36.05 -16.43
N GLN A 28 22.41 35.51 -15.64
CA GLN A 28 22.41 34.12 -15.20
C GLN A 28 21.78 33.20 -16.26
N LEU A 29 20.81 33.71 -17.02
CA LEU A 29 20.34 33.12 -18.28
C LEU A 29 20.98 33.83 -19.48
N SER A 30 21.20 33.08 -20.56
CA SER A 30 21.65 33.61 -21.85
C SER A 30 20.52 33.55 -22.88
N PRO A 31 20.30 34.59 -23.72
CA PRO A 31 19.34 34.56 -24.83
C PRO A 31 19.62 33.45 -25.88
N MET A 32 20.82 32.85 -25.86
CA MET A 32 21.21 31.75 -26.75
C MET A 32 20.86 30.35 -26.20
N MET A 33 20.32 30.26 -24.98
CA MET A 33 19.89 28.98 -24.39
C MET A 33 18.63 28.45 -25.07
N SER A 34 18.54 27.13 -25.24
CA SER A 34 17.30 26.49 -25.65
C SER A 34 16.23 26.59 -24.56
N SER A 35 14.96 26.43 -24.93
CA SER A 35 13.83 26.41 -23.98
C SER A 35 14.02 25.36 -22.87
N TYR A 36 14.58 24.19 -23.21
CA TYR A 36 14.95 23.15 -22.24
C TYR A 36 16.04 23.62 -21.26
N GLN A 37 17.12 24.22 -21.76
CA GLN A 37 18.21 24.73 -20.92
C GLN A 37 17.72 25.83 -19.98
N ALA A 38 16.92 26.78 -20.49
CA ALA A 38 16.34 27.86 -19.70
C ALA A 38 15.37 27.32 -18.63
N ALA A 39 14.45 26.43 -18.98
CA ALA A 39 13.50 25.83 -18.04
C ALA A 39 14.21 25.02 -16.95
N ARG A 40 15.19 24.19 -17.33
CA ARG A 40 16.02 23.42 -16.39
C ARG A 40 16.81 24.35 -15.45
N PHE A 41 17.36 25.45 -15.96
CA PHE A 41 18.06 26.42 -15.12
C PHE A 41 17.14 27.13 -14.12
N VAL A 42 15.95 27.57 -14.57
CA VAL A 42 14.91 28.17 -13.71
C VAL A 42 14.53 27.23 -12.57
N LEU A 43 14.25 25.95 -12.88
CA LEU A 43 13.94 24.92 -11.88
C LEU A 43 15.11 24.68 -10.92
N LEU A 44 16.35 24.64 -11.42
CA LEU A 44 17.53 24.44 -10.59
C LEU A 44 17.72 25.59 -9.60
N THR A 45 17.60 26.84 -10.04
CA THR A 45 17.72 28.03 -9.18
C THR A 45 16.60 28.07 -8.15
N LEU A 46 15.35 27.81 -8.54
CA LEU A 46 14.22 27.71 -7.60
C LEU A 46 14.42 26.62 -6.54
N SER A 47 14.88 25.43 -6.93
CA SER A 47 15.10 24.30 -6.00
C SER A 47 16.15 24.57 -4.91
N ARG A 48 17.09 25.50 -5.20
CA ARG A 48 18.22 25.90 -4.35
C ARG A 48 18.02 27.27 -3.66
N SER A 49 17.07 28.08 -4.14
CA SER A 49 16.80 29.44 -3.65
C SER A 49 16.48 29.52 -2.15
N ASN A 50 16.68 30.68 -1.53
CA ASN A 50 16.23 30.94 -0.17
C ASN A 50 15.50 32.30 -0.04
N TYR A 51 14.44 32.48 -0.84
CA TYR A 51 13.70 33.74 -0.96
C TYR A 51 12.77 34.08 0.21
N MET A 52 12.92 33.38 1.35
CA MET A 52 12.39 33.81 2.65
C MET A 52 13.34 34.82 3.32
N ASP A 53 14.66 34.64 3.14
CA ASP A 53 15.70 35.51 3.71
C ASP A 53 16.25 36.49 2.65
N GLU A 54 16.34 36.04 1.40
CA GLU A 54 16.85 36.78 0.25
C GLU A 54 15.72 37.52 -0.50
N ALA A 55 15.80 38.86 -0.57
CA ALA A 55 14.90 39.66 -1.40
C ALA A 55 15.41 39.79 -2.85
N LEU A 56 14.53 39.58 -3.82
CA LEU A 56 14.81 39.83 -5.23
C LEU A 56 14.41 41.26 -5.63
N THR A 57 15.12 41.83 -6.59
CA THR A 57 14.78 43.13 -7.20
C THR A 57 15.22 43.21 -8.65
N LEU A 58 14.36 43.82 -9.48
CA LEU A 58 14.69 44.28 -10.83
C LEU A 58 15.11 45.75 -10.86
N CYS A 59 14.84 46.51 -9.79
CA CYS A 59 15.19 47.92 -9.67
C CYS A 59 16.72 48.07 -9.56
N THR A 60 17.30 48.86 -10.49
CA THR A 60 18.75 49.11 -10.58
C THR A 60 19.16 50.51 -10.15
N GLU A 61 18.22 51.44 -10.06
CA GLU A 61 18.43 52.85 -9.77
C GLU A 61 17.55 53.26 -8.58
N GLN A 62 18.08 54.04 -7.63
CA GLN A 62 17.30 54.49 -6.48
C GLN A 62 16.39 55.66 -6.87
N VAL A 63 15.08 55.49 -6.67
CA VAL A 63 14.06 56.50 -6.95
C VAL A 63 13.69 57.23 -5.64
N PRO A 64 13.44 58.56 -5.63
CA PRO A 64 12.97 59.25 -4.44
C PRO A 64 11.69 58.62 -3.86
N ASN A 65 11.63 58.51 -2.53
CA ASN A 65 10.54 57.87 -1.77
C ASN A 65 10.33 56.36 -2.03
N GLN A 66 11.29 55.68 -2.65
CA GLN A 66 11.26 54.22 -2.84
C GLN A 66 11.32 53.49 -1.47
N PRO A 67 10.43 52.52 -1.21
CA PRO A 67 10.53 51.65 -0.03
C PRO A 67 11.80 50.80 -0.06
N SER A 68 12.42 50.58 1.09
CA SER A 68 13.58 49.69 1.17
C SER A 68 13.17 48.22 1.04
N LEU A 69 14.14 47.35 0.70
CA LEU A 69 13.92 45.91 0.71
C LEU A 69 13.61 45.38 2.13
N ASP A 70 14.00 46.11 3.18
CA ASP A 70 13.68 45.77 4.56
C ASP A 70 12.21 46.09 4.90
N ASP A 71 11.66 47.21 4.40
CA ASP A 71 10.24 47.55 4.54
C ASP A 71 9.35 46.49 3.86
N PHE A 72 9.76 46.02 2.68
CA PHE A 72 9.09 44.91 2.00
C PHE A 72 9.21 43.59 2.78
N ARG A 73 10.40 43.26 3.33
CA ARG A 73 10.60 42.02 4.11
C ARG A 73 9.88 42.04 5.47
N ALA A 74 9.67 43.21 6.07
CA ALA A 74 8.86 43.35 7.27
C ALA A 74 7.37 43.04 7.01
N SER A 75 6.90 43.23 5.77
CA SER A 75 5.49 43.13 5.38
C SER A 75 5.14 41.82 4.66
N TYR A 76 6.05 41.28 3.85
CA TYR A 76 5.80 40.12 2.98
C TYR A 76 6.79 38.97 3.24
N PRO A 77 6.33 37.71 3.23
CA PRO A 77 7.20 36.55 3.48
C PRO A 77 8.18 36.28 2.34
N VAL A 78 7.87 36.74 1.13
CA VAL A 78 8.63 36.53 -0.10
C VAL A 78 8.60 37.83 -0.90
N VAL A 79 9.78 38.35 -1.26
CA VAL A 79 9.93 39.69 -1.85
C VAL A 79 10.58 39.61 -3.22
N PHE A 80 9.90 40.14 -4.23
CA PHE A 80 10.45 40.40 -5.55
C PHE A 80 9.99 41.75 -6.09
N VAL A 81 10.85 42.75 -5.99
CA VAL A 81 10.52 44.13 -6.38
C VAL A 81 10.67 44.33 -7.89
N ASP A 82 9.70 45.04 -8.46
CA ASP A 82 9.63 45.43 -9.87
C ASP A 82 10.77 46.38 -10.30
N PRO A 83 10.93 46.70 -11.61
CA PRO A 83 11.94 47.64 -12.09
C PRO A 83 11.80 49.06 -11.52
N GLY A 84 10.58 49.52 -11.24
CA GLY A 84 10.31 50.84 -10.68
C GLY A 84 10.64 50.98 -9.20
N GLY A 85 10.71 49.87 -8.46
CA GLY A 85 11.12 49.86 -7.05
C GLY A 85 9.97 49.94 -6.04
N PHE A 86 8.72 50.00 -6.49
CA PHE A 86 7.56 50.30 -5.64
C PHE A 86 6.58 49.12 -5.50
N LEU A 87 6.66 48.10 -6.37
CA LEU A 87 5.72 46.98 -6.37
C LEU A 87 6.44 45.67 -6.06
N ASN A 88 5.99 44.97 -5.01
CA ASN A 88 6.35 43.56 -4.82
C ASN A 88 5.50 42.70 -5.78
N VAL A 89 6.12 42.20 -6.85
CA VAL A 89 5.53 41.29 -7.85
C VAL A 89 5.06 39.97 -7.20
N TRP A 90 5.64 39.60 -6.06
CA TRP A 90 5.28 38.43 -5.27
C TRP A 90 4.43 38.75 -4.03
N ALA A 91 3.80 39.94 -3.95
CA ALA A 91 2.99 40.37 -2.80
C ALA A 91 1.92 39.37 -2.35
N SER A 92 1.30 38.63 -3.28
CA SER A 92 0.28 37.63 -2.93
C SER A 92 0.84 36.23 -2.65
N VAL A 93 2.12 35.96 -2.97
CA VAL A 93 2.72 34.62 -2.84
C VAL A 93 2.87 34.27 -1.36
N SER A 94 2.18 33.23 -0.90
CA SER A 94 2.33 32.73 0.46
C SER A 94 3.63 31.94 0.66
N THR A 95 4.07 31.85 1.91
CA THR A 95 5.19 30.99 2.33
C THR A 95 5.00 29.55 1.83
N GLU A 96 3.79 29.03 1.97
CA GLU A 96 3.38 27.67 1.59
C GLU A 96 3.44 27.48 0.07
N ALA A 97 3.02 28.47 -0.71
CA ALA A 97 3.10 28.45 -2.17
C ALA A 97 4.56 28.45 -2.65
N TYR A 98 5.43 29.29 -2.07
CA TYR A 98 6.86 29.30 -2.39
C TYR A 98 7.57 28.00 -2.00
N LEU A 99 7.35 27.50 -0.77
CA LEU A 99 7.95 26.24 -0.32
C LEU A 99 7.50 25.06 -1.18
N ARG A 100 6.23 25.04 -1.63
CA ARG A 100 5.74 24.05 -2.59
C ARG A 100 6.45 24.18 -3.93
N VAL A 101 6.54 25.36 -4.53
CA VAL A 101 7.28 25.55 -5.81
C VAL A 101 8.75 25.13 -5.70
N LYS A 102 9.42 25.44 -4.58
CA LYS A 102 10.80 25.00 -4.30
C LYS A 102 10.92 23.48 -4.17
N HIS A 103 9.94 22.82 -3.54
CA HIS A 103 9.87 21.36 -3.42
C HIS A 103 9.64 20.70 -4.80
N GLU A 104 8.61 21.11 -5.52
CA GLU A 104 8.26 20.60 -6.86
C GLU A 104 9.41 20.81 -7.86
N ALA A 105 10.10 21.96 -7.81
CA ALA A 105 11.27 22.22 -8.65
C ALA A 105 12.45 21.27 -8.35
N ARG A 106 12.64 20.87 -7.08
CA ARG A 106 13.65 19.87 -6.70
C ARG A 106 13.29 18.48 -7.24
N LEU A 107 12.04 18.06 -7.11
CA LEU A 107 11.56 16.81 -7.71
C LEU A 107 11.73 16.84 -9.23
N ALA A 108 11.36 17.95 -9.88
CA ALA A 108 11.50 18.11 -11.34
C ALA A 108 12.94 17.94 -11.82
N ILE A 109 13.92 18.54 -11.13
CA ILE A 109 15.34 18.32 -11.44
C ILE A 109 15.73 16.85 -11.26
N SER A 110 15.27 16.17 -10.20
CA SER A 110 15.58 14.75 -9.98
C SER A 110 15.05 13.84 -11.10
N PHE A 111 13.85 14.12 -11.64
CA PHE A 111 13.33 13.41 -12.82
C PHE A 111 14.17 13.70 -14.06
N LEU A 112 14.49 14.97 -14.34
CA LEU A 112 15.34 15.36 -15.48
C LEU A 112 16.76 14.74 -15.42
N ASP A 113 17.28 14.47 -14.22
CA ASP A 113 18.58 13.80 -13.99
C ASP A 113 18.48 12.25 -14.05
N SER A 114 17.29 11.69 -13.86
CA SER A 114 17.07 10.24 -13.94
C SER A 114 17.32 9.68 -15.36
N CYS A 115 17.09 10.51 -16.39
CA CYS A 115 17.09 10.13 -17.80
C CYS A 115 16.12 8.98 -18.15
N SER A 116 15.03 8.79 -17.38
CA SER A 116 13.98 7.84 -17.75
C SER A 116 13.19 8.35 -18.97
N ALA A 117 12.70 7.43 -19.80
CA ALA A 117 11.86 7.77 -20.95
C ALA A 117 10.57 8.51 -20.53
N ASP A 118 10.02 8.15 -19.38
CA ASP A 118 8.72 8.63 -18.89
C ASP A 118 8.82 9.98 -18.14
N SER A 119 10.03 10.52 -17.95
CA SER A 119 10.27 11.79 -17.24
C SER A 119 9.47 12.96 -17.83
N PHE A 120 9.24 12.99 -19.15
CA PHE A 120 8.43 14.04 -19.76
C PHE A 120 6.94 13.91 -19.39
N GLU A 121 6.40 12.70 -19.39
CA GLU A 121 4.99 12.46 -19.08
C GLU A 121 4.68 12.81 -17.62
N VAL A 122 5.55 12.39 -16.69
CA VAL A 122 5.43 12.71 -15.26
C VAL A 122 5.45 14.22 -15.00
N LEU A 123 6.30 14.98 -15.71
CA LEU A 123 6.48 16.42 -15.47
C LEU A 123 5.45 17.32 -16.16
N PHE A 124 4.91 16.91 -17.31
CA PHE A 124 4.13 17.79 -18.18
C PHE A 124 2.75 17.26 -18.59
N VAL A 125 2.50 15.95 -18.48
CA VAL A 125 1.25 15.30 -18.92
C VAL A 125 0.41 14.82 -17.73
N THR A 126 1.03 14.23 -16.72
CA THR A 126 0.35 13.67 -15.55
C THR A 126 -0.19 14.77 -14.63
N SER A 127 -1.52 14.83 -14.45
CA SER A 127 -2.14 15.71 -13.47
C SER A 127 -2.12 15.07 -12.07
N LEU A 128 -1.53 15.79 -11.10
CA LEU A 128 -1.54 15.43 -9.69
C LEU A 128 -2.49 16.38 -8.92
N PRO A 129 -3.68 15.91 -8.49
CA PRO A 129 -4.60 16.71 -7.68
C PRO A 129 -4.07 16.86 -6.24
N PHE A 130 -4.61 17.85 -5.53
CA PHE A 130 -4.16 18.25 -4.19
C PHE A 130 -4.26 17.08 -3.19
N GLU A 131 -5.35 16.33 -3.26
CA GLU A 131 -5.71 15.16 -2.46
C GLU A 131 -4.70 14.02 -2.59
N ARG A 132 -4.02 13.90 -3.75
CA ARG A 132 -2.97 12.89 -3.98
C ARG A 132 -1.55 13.41 -3.72
N THR A 133 -1.38 14.71 -3.47
CA THR A 133 -0.07 15.32 -3.22
C THR A 133 0.37 15.13 -1.76
N PHE A 134 -0.56 15.14 -0.81
CA PHE A 134 -0.29 15.10 0.63
C PHE A 134 -0.75 13.78 1.27
N ASP A 135 -0.15 13.40 2.40
CA ASP A 135 -0.45 12.13 3.06
C ASP A 135 -1.53 12.27 4.16
N CYS A 136 -1.74 13.49 4.65
CA CYS A 136 -2.72 13.85 5.68
C CYS A 136 -3.29 15.26 5.44
N PHE A 137 -4.50 15.52 5.93
CA PHE A 137 -5.17 16.82 5.80
C PHE A 137 -5.74 17.29 7.14
N VAL A 138 -5.75 18.61 7.34
CA VAL A 138 -6.52 19.30 8.38
C VAL A 138 -7.53 20.20 7.68
N LEU A 139 -8.81 20.05 8.01
CA LEU A 139 -9.91 20.79 7.43
C LEU A 139 -10.53 21.68 8.51
N LEU A 140 -10.56 22.99 8.26
CA LEU A 140 -11.18 23.99 9.12
C LEU A 140 -12.44 24.51 8.45
N SER A 141 -13.57 24.34 9.12
CA SER A 141 -14.86 24.91 8.73
C SER A 141 -14.93 26.41 9.08
N LYS A 142 -15.93 27.11 8.56
CA LYS A 142 -16.24 28.51 8.96
C LYS A 142 -16.17 28.73 10.47
N LYS A 143 -16.77 27.85 11.28
CA LYS A 143 -16.78 27.96 12.75
C LYS A 143 -15.36 27.90 13.34
N ASP A 144 -14.50 27.08 12.75
CA ASP A 144 -13.11 26.94 13.16
C ASP A 144 -12.29 28.18 12.73
N LEU A 145 -12.58 28.75 11.55
CA LEU A 145 -12.01 30.02 11.10
C LEU A 145 -12.40 31.18 12.03
N ASP A 146 -13.69 31.28 12.40
CA ASP A 146 -14.20 32.28 13.35
C ASP A 146 -13.48 32.18 14.71
N SER A 147 -13.33 30.96 15.22
CA SER A 147 -12.63 30.69 16.48
C SER A 147 -11.14 31.08 16.41
N ALA A 148 -10.48 30.79 15.28
CA ALA A 148 -9.09 31.11 15.04
C ALA A 148 -8.83 32.62 14.91
N VAL A 149 -9.73 33.37 14.25
CA VAL A 149 -9.64 34.83 14.14
C VAL A 149 -9.62 35.49 15.52
N GLU A 150 -10.53 35.08 16.41
CA GLU A 150 -10.62 35.64 17.77
C GLU A 150 -9.41 35.21 18.61
N ALA A 151 -9.13 33.90 18.67
CA ALA A 151 -8.05 33.35 19.51
C ALA A 151 -6.65 33.85 19.10
N MET A 152 -6.41 34.06 17.81
CA MET A 152 -5.13 34.55 17.28
C MET A 152 -5.12 36.08 17.04
N SER A 153 -6.20 36.79 17.38
CA SER A 153 -6.33 38.26 17.27
C SER A 153 -6.09 38.82 15.84
N LEU A 154 -6.62 38.15 14.82
CA LEU A 154 -6.33 38.43 13.40
C LEU A 154 -7.17 39.56 12.79
N HIS A 155 -7.98 40.28 13.58
CA HIS A 155 -8.94 41.28 13.09
C HIS A 155 -8.34 42.39 12.22
N ALA A 156 -7.09 42.78 12.46
CA ALA A 156 -6.40 43.77 11.62
C ALA A 156 -6.09 43.22 10.21
N GLU A 157 -5.64 41.96 10.12
CA GLU A 157 -5.25 41.30 8.86
C GLU A 157 -6.48 41.00 7.95
N LEU A 158 -7.69 40.92 8.53
CA LEU A 158 -8.93 40.78 7.77
C LEU A 158 -9.22 42.00 6.88
N ALA A 159 -8.81 43.20 7.30
CA ALA A 159 -9.02 44.43 6.53
C ALA A 159 -8.25 44.38 5.19
N ASP A 160 -7.03 43.85 5.20
CA ASP A 160 -6.19 43.65 4.01
C ASP A 160 -6.71 42.55 3.09
N CYS A 161 -7.58 41.67 3.59
CA CYS A 161 -8.10 40.49 2.90
C CYS A 161 -9.57 40.62 2.46
N ASN A 162 -10.12 41.84 2.38
CA ASN A 162 -11.54 42.10 2.08
C ASN A 162 -12.53 41.35 3.01
N GLY A 163 -12.13 41.08 4.26
CA GLY A 163 -12.91 40.33 5.24
C GLY A 163 -12.86 38.79 5.10
N ALA A 164 -12.12 38.24 4.13
CA ALA A 164 -11.89 36.80 4.02
C ALA A 164 -11.02 36.30 5.18
N LYS A 165 -11.50 35.30 5.92
CA LYS A 165 -10.85 34.78 7.14
C LYS A 165 -9.84 33.69 6.81
N SER A 166 -10.10 32.93 5.77
CA SER A 166 -9.30 31.80 5.31
C SER A 166 -7.83 32.17 5.03
N VAL A 167 -7.55 33.36 4.47
CA VAL A 167 -6.18 33.82 4.16
C VAL A 167 -5.33 34.12 5.41
N PRO A 168 -5.72 35.03 6.33
CA PRO A 168 -4.94 35.28 7.54
C PRO A 168 -4.91 34.08 8.49
N VAL A 169 -6.02 33.34 8.62
CA VAL A 169 -6.02 32.09 9.40
C VAL A 169 -5.05 31.06 8.81
N ALA A 170 -4.98 30.91 7.48
CA ALA A 170 -4.00 30.02 6.85
C ALA A 170 -2.56 30.41 7.18
N LYS A 171 -2.21 31.69 7.04
CA LYS A 171 -0.88 32.23 7.40
C LYS A 171 -0.55 31.96 8.87
N ALA A 172 -1.47 32.27 9.78
CA ALA A 172 -1.27 32.11 11.22
C ALA A 172 -1.15 30.63 11.63
N VAL A 173 -2.07 29.78 11.15
CA VAL A 173 -2.11 28.34 11.45
C VAL A 173 -0.92 27.60 10.83
N CYS A 174 -0.55 27.85 9.58
CA CYS A 174 0.61 27.18 8.97
C CYS A 174 1.92 27.57 9.67
N ASN A 175 2.05 28.82 10.14
CA ASN A 175 3.19 29.24 10.96
C ASN A 175 3.23 28.54 12.34
N LEU A 176 2.07 28.38 13.00
CA LEU A 176 1.94 27.61 14.25
C LEU A 176 2.29 26.14 14.05
N LEU A 177 1.68 25.49 13.05
CA LEU A 177 1.88 24.07 12.75
C LEU A 177 3.33 23.77 12.33
N ARG A 178 3.97 24.64 11.52
CA ARG A 178 5.38 24.49 11.15
C ARG A 178 6.31 24.48 12.37
N LYS A 179 6.06 25.37 13.35
CA LYS A 179 6.83 25.40 14.61
C LYS A 179 6.63 24.14 15.45
N GLY A 180 5.42 23.58 15.48
CA GLY A 180 5.10 22.41 16.28
C GLY A 180 5.40 21.05 15.64
N PHE A 181 5.47 20.95 14.31
CA PHE A 181 5.82 19.72 13.61
C PHE A 181 7.33 19.45 13.54
N GLY A 182 8.17 20.49 13.57
CA GLY A 182 9.61 20.34 13.41
C GLY A 182 9.95 19.55 12.13
N ASN A 183 10.77 18.50 12.27
CA ASN A 183 11.20 17.66 11.14
C ASN A 183 10.18 16.59 10.70
N ARG A 184 8.95 16.58 11.23
CA ARG A 184 7.93 15.54 10.94
C ARG A 184 7.21 15.73 9.60
N VAL A 185 7.23 16.94 9.06
CA VAL A 185 6.46 17.35 7.89
C VAL A 185 7.40 18.11 6.95
N ASP A 186 7.61 17.56 5.75
CA ASP A 186 8.50 18.15 4.73
C ASP A 186 7.87 19.33 3.99
N LEU A 187 6.54 19.35 3.89
CA LEU A 187 5.80 20.42 3.22
C LEU A 187 4.40 20.61 3.84
N LEU A 188 4.03 21.88 4.03
CA LEU A 188 2.66 22.33 4.26
C LEU A 188 2.16 23.04 2.99
N ALA A 189 0.92 22.77 2.57
CA ALA A 189 0.25 23.56 1.55
C ALA A 189 -1.21 23.80 1.91
N THR A 190 -1.74 24.92 1.45
CA THR A 190 -3.11 25.38 1.75
C THR A 190 -3.97 25.34 0.49
N ARG A 191 -5.22 24.91 0.63
CA ARG A 191 -6.28 25.14 -0.36
C ARG A 191 -7.39 25.93 0.32
N LEU A 192 -7.77 27.03 -0.31
CA LEU A 192 -8.82 27.96 0.14
C LEU A 192 -10.08 27.72 -0.68
N THR A 193 -11.27 28.04 -0.14
CA THR A 193 -12.50 28.09 -0.93
C THR A 193 -12.29 28.99 -2.16
N ALA A 194 -12.61 28.49 -3.35
CA ALA A 194 -12.49 29.25 -4.59
C ALA A 194 -13.55 30.37 -4.62
N THR A 195 -13.16 31.57 -5.07
CA THR A 195 -14.13 32.65 -5.31
C THR A 195 -15.07 32.25 -6.45
N PRO A 196 -16.40 32.20 -6.24
CA PRO A 196 -17.34 31.81 -7.29
C PRO A 196 -17.32 32.83 -8.43
N GLU A 197 -17.47 32.37 -9.68
CA GLU A 197 -17.70 33.26 -10.82
C GLU A 197 -19.15 33.77 -10.81
N TRP A 198 -19.36 35.05 -11.08
CA TRP A 198 -20.70 35.67 -11.16
C TRP A 198 -20.95 36.33 -12.51
N LYS A 199 -22.22 36.48 -12.87
CA LYS A 199 -22.61 37.23 -14.07
C LYS A 199 -22.46 38.72 -13.81
N ILE A 200 -22.03 39.48 -14.82
CA ILE A 200 -21.93 40.95 -14.80
C ILE A 200 -23.27 41.62 -14.41
N SER A 201 -24.40 40.95 -14.66
CA SER A 201 -25.75 41.39 -14.29
C SER A 201 -26.15 41.13 -12.84
N GLN A 202 -25.27 40.56 -12.02
CA GLN A 202 -25.47 40.28 -10.60
C GLN A 202 -24.48 41.11 -9.80
N GLU A 203 -24.87 41.52 -8.59
CA GLU A 203 -23.91 42.04 -7.62
C GLU A 203 -22.84 40.98 -7.35
N ALA A 204 -21.62 41.43 -7.06
CA ALA A 204 -20.55 40.52 -6.68
C ALA A 204 -21.00 39.69 -5.47
N PRO A 205 -21.08 38.35 -5.57
CA PRO A 205 -21.29 37.54 -4.39
C PRO A 205 -20.11 37.82 -3.46
N GLY A 206 -20.40 38.29 -2.25
CA GLY A 206 -19.47 38.05 -1.16
C GLY A 206 -19.21 36.54 -1.09
N ILE A 207 -18.02 36.14 -0.61
CA ILE A 207 -17.74 34.74 -0.31
C ILE A 207 -18.95 34.22 0.50
N PRO A 208 -19.68 33.20 0.03
CA PRO A 208 -20.88 32.75 0.73
C PRO A 208 -20.47 32.43 2.16
N ALA A 209 -21.01 33.17 3.12
CA ALA A 209 -20.43 33.18 4.46
C ALA A 209 -20.42 31.79 5.11
N ASP A 210 -21.30 30.89 4.65
CA ASP A 210 -21.45 29.51 5.12
C ASP A 210 -20.58 28.48 4.37
N GLU A 211 -19.85 28.89 3.33
CA GLU A 211 -18.96 28.03 2.51
C GLU A 211 -17.45 28.37 2.65
N GLU A 212 -17.08 29.35 3.47
CA GLU A 212 -15.66 29.64 3.71
C GLU A 212 -15.01 28.50 4.53
N SER A 213 -13.96 27.92 3.95
CA SER A 213 -13.21 26.80 4.51
C SER A 213 -11.72 26.91 4.19
N LEU A 214 -10.91 26.22 4.98
CA LEU A 214 -9.47 26.11 4.80
C LEU A 214 -9.05 24.65 4.93
N GLU A 215 -8.39 24.14 3.89
CA GLU A 215 -7.74 22.84 3.92
C GLU A 215 -6.22 23.00 3.97
N ILE A 216 -5.57 22.21 4.82
CA ILE A 216 -4.12 22.19 4.98
C ILE A 216 -3.63 20.76 4.71
N GLY A 217 -2.92 20.58 3.60
CA GLY A 217 -2.23 19.34 3.24
C GLY A 217 -0.87 19.22 3.93
N LEU A 218 -0.59 18.04 4.48
CA LEU A 218 0.65 17.70 5.19
C LEU A 218 1.40 16.60 4.40
N LEU A 219 2.62 16.89 3.96
CA LEU A 219 3.53 15.89 3.39
C LEU A 219 4.48 15.40 4.48
N LEU A 220 4.41 14.12 4.84
CA LEU A 220 5.09 13.61 6.03
C LEU A 220 6.54 13.18 5.74
N ASN A 221 7.45 13.57 6.62
CA ASN A 221 8.83 13.08 6.59
C ASN A 221 8.89 11.67 7.18
N ALA A 222 9.08 10.66 6.34
CA ALA A 222 9.04 9.24 6.74
C ALA A 222 10.09 8.85 7.79
N ALA A 223 11.19 9.60 7.96
CA ALA A 223 12.22 9.31 8.96
C ALA A 223 11.85 9.81 10.37
N HIS A 224 10.89 10.74 10.49
CA HIS A 224 10.63 11.46 11.74
C HIS A 224 9.15 11.53 12.14
N CYS A 225 8.20 11.36 11.20
CA CYS A 225 6.78 11.59 11.45
C CYS A 225 6.20 10.80 12.64
N TYR A 226 6.63 9.55 12.83
CA TYR A 226 6.16 8.64 13.89
C TYR A 226 6.97 8.68 15.20
N ALA A 227 7.95 9.59 15.34
CA ALA A 227 8.77 9.67 16.55
C ALA A 227 7.91 9.97 17.79
N THR A 228 8.00 9.13 18.84
CA THR A 228 7.15 9.27 20.04
C THR A 228 7.60 10.37 20.99
N VAL A 229 8.80 10.93 20.81
CA VAL A 229 9.35 12.01 21.63
C VAL A 229 9.79 13.17 20.74
N GLU A 230 9.30 14.36 21.04
CA GLU A 230 9.84 15.61 20.51
C GLU A 230 10.94 16.10 21.46
N ARG A 231 12.14 16.38 20.94
CA ARG A 231 13.22 16.98 21.73
C ARG A 231 13.16 18.50 21.59
N GLY A 232 12.96 19.19 22.71
CA GLY A 232 13.11 20.63 22.81
C GLY A 232 14.55 21.06 23.12
N PRO A 233 14.74 22.36 23.41
CA PRO A 233 16.04 22.90 23.81
C PRO A 233 16.41 22.50 25.25
N ALA A 234 17.64 22.84 25.66
CA ALA A 234 18.10 22.65 27.03
C ALA A 234 17.32 23.52 28.02
N ALA A 235 17.09 23.02 29.24
CA ALA A 235 16.21 23.65 30.23
C ALA A 235 16.62 25.07 30.67
N ASP A 236 17.91 25.37 30.55
CA ASP A 236 18.59 26.63 30.86
C ASP A 236 18.65 27.61 29.68
N SER A 237 18.26 27.19 28.47
CA SER A 237 18.26 28.04 27.28
C SER A 237 17.06 29.00 27.25
N PRO A 238 17.20 30.21 26.65
CA PRO A 238 16.09 31.15 26.55
C PRO A 238 14.94 30.61 25.67
N GLU A 239 15.24 29.73 24.71
CA GLU A 239 14.24 29.07 23.84
C GLU A 239 13.32 28.11 24.61
N ALA A 240 13.74 27.60 25.78
CA ALA A 240 12.92 26.72 26.61
C ALA A 240 11.61 27.37 27.07
N ALA A 241 11.61 28.69 27.29
CA ALA A 241 10.41 29.44 27.63
C ALA A 241 9.39 29.44 26.46
N ALA A 242 9.87 29.63 25.22
CA ALA A 242 9.03 29.58 24.03
C ALA A 242 8.51 28.16 23.75
N PHE A 243 9.33 27.13 24.00
CA PHE A 243 8.92 25.72 23.89
C PHE A 243 7.81 25.38 24.90
N ARG A 244 7.97 25.78 26.18
CA ARG A 244 6.93 25.63 27.21
C ARG A 244 5.65 26.40 26.88
N GLN A 245 5.74 27.60 26.30
CA GLN A 245 4.57 28.36 25.87
C GLN A 245 3.79 27.65 24.75
N LEU A 246 4.52 27.14 23.73
CA LEU A 246 3.97 26.41 22.59
C LEU A 246 3.23 25.13 23.03
N TRP A 247 3.85 24.30 23.86
CA TRP A 247 3.32 22.99 24.22
C TRP A 247 2.44 22.98 25.48
N GLY A 248 2.70 23.88 26.42
CA GLY A 248 1.95 24.01 27.67
C GLY A 248 2.18 22.85 28.64
N ASP A 249 1.07 22.29 29.12
CA ASP A 249 0.98 21.11 29.99
C ASP A 249 1.64 19.84 29.42
N ARG A 250 1.91 19.82 28.11
CA ARG A 250 2.62 18.74 27.42
C ARG A 250 4.15 18.81 27.53
N SER A 251 4.72 19.95 27.95
CA SER A 251 6.18 20.10 28.10
C SER A 251 6.63 19.46 29.43
N GLU A 252 7.54 18.50 29.35
CA GLU A 252 8.19 17.88 30.51
C GLU A 252 9.72 17.99 30.41
N LEU A 253 10.39 18.19 31.55
CA LEU A 253 11.85 18.07 31.61
C LEU A 253 12.24 16.59 31.61
N ARG A 254 12.98 16.17 30.58
CA ARG A 254 13.34 14.77 30.36
C ARG A 254 14.85 14.60 30.29
N ARG A 255 15.37 13.65 31.08
CA ARG A 255 16.77 13.20 30.95
C ARG A 255 16.86 12.13 29.85
N PHE A 256 17.76 12.34 28.90
CA PHE A 256 18.02 11.41 27.80
C PHE A 256 19.22 10.47 28.09
N PRO A 257 19.41 9.38 27.32
CA PRO A 257 20.51 8.43 27.52
C PRO A 257 21.91 9.06 27.36
N ASP A 258 22.01 10.17 26.63
CA ASP A 258 23.20 11.01 26.49
C ASP A 258 23.46 11.90 27.74
N SER A 259 22.69 11.71 28.82
CA SER A 259 22.67 12.50 30.06
C SER A 259 22.24 13.96 29.92
N SER A 260 21.85 14.41 28.72
CA SER A 260 21.26 15.74 28.54
C SER A 260 19.90 15.84 29.26
N ILE A 261 19.58 17.04 29.74
CA ILE A 261 18.27 17.37 30.32
C ILE A 261 17.66 18.46 29.43
N LEU A 262 16.66 18.08 28.65
CA LEU A 262 15.99 18.95 27.70
C LEU A 262 14.52 19.09 28.08
N GLU A 263 13.88 20.18 27.64
CA GLU A 263 12.43 20.18 27.48
C GLU A 263 12.05 19.11 26.43
N ALA A 264 10.94 18.42 26.63
CA ALA A 264 10.48 17.38 25.71
C ALA A 264 8.95 17.27 25.72
N VAL A 265 8.40 16.70 24.64
CA VAL A 265 6.99 16.30 24.58
C VAL A 265 6.90 14.83 24.22
N VAL A 266 6.11 14.07 24.98
CA VAL A 266 5.93 12.63 24.78
C VAL A 266 4.55 12.31 24.26
N TRP A 267 4.51 11.73 23.05
CA TRP A 267 3.33 11.21 22.40
C TRP A 267 3.24 9.71 22.62
N SER A 268 2.32 9.31 23.50
CA SER A 268 2.05 7.89 23.76
C SER A 268 1.51 7.19 22.50
N GLY A 269 2.15 6.09 22.11
CA GLY A 269 1.64 5.20 21.05
C GLY A 269 2.20 3.79 21.20
N LYS A 270 1.37 2.87 21.72
CA LYS A 270 1.77 1.47 21.87
C LYS A 270 1.76 0.80 20.50
N LYS A 271 0.67 0.98 19.76
CA LYS A 271 0.43 0.43 18.43
C LYS A 271 1.03 1.29 17.31
N ALA A 272 1.25 0.69 16.15
CA ALA A 272 1.65 1.38 14.93
C ALA A 272 0.57 2.38 14.45
N SER A 273 -0.72 2.05 14.60
CA SER A 273 -1.84 2.98 14.37
C SER A 273 -1.77 4.21 15.29
N ASP A 274 -1.48 4.02 16.57
CA ASP A 274 -1.35 5.12 17.53
C ASP A 274 -0.21 6.06 17.12
N ARG A 275 0.90 5.48 16.63
CA ARG A 275 2.09 6.22 16.15
C ARG A 275 1.79 6.97 14.85
N ARG A 276 1.06 6.38 13.90
CA ARG A 276 0.56 7.06 12.68
C ARG A 276 -0.30 8.28 13.01
N SER A 277 -1.13 8.20 14.06
CA SER A 277 -1.98 9.33 14.49
C SER A 277 -1.23 10.52 15.11
N ILE A 278 0.08 10.40 15.45
CA ILE A 278 0.82 11.41 16.22
C ILE A 278 0.78 12.80 15.56
N VAL A 279 1.02 12.89 14.24
CA VAL A 279 1.04 14.18 13.54
C VAL A 279 -0.34 14.87 13.61
N LEU A 280 -1.42 14.12 13.43
CA LEU A 280 -2.79 14.66 13.55
C LEU A 280 -3.20 14.97 14.99
N ARG A 281 -2.57 14.33 15.99
CA ARG A 281 -2.74 14.67 17.42
C ARG A 281 -1.98 15.93 17.80
N ILE A 282 -0.77 16.14 17.25
CA ILE A 282 -0.03 17.40 17.35
C ILE A 282 -0.85 18.54 16.76
N ALA A 283 -1.39 18.37 15.54
CA ALA A 283 -2.20 19.38 14.88
C ALA A 283 -3.40 19.82 15.74
N ARG A 284 -4.19 18.86 16.23
CA ARG A 284 -5.33 19.13 17.13
C ARG A 284 -4.91 19.84 18.42
N HIS A 285 -3.84 19.40 19.08
CA HIS A 285 -3.36 20.01 20.33
C HIS A 285 -2.99 21.47 20.14
N LEU A 286 -2.23 21.78 19.07
CA LEU A 286 -1.81 23.15 18.77
C LEU A 286 -3.00 24.04 18.38
N LEU A 287 -3.91 23.53 17.57
CA LEU A 287 -5.10 24.26 17.11
C LEU A 287 -6.09 24.54 18.26
N SER A 288 -6.34 23.57 19.13
CA SER A 288 -7.16 23.76 20.33
C SER A 288 -6.53 24.79 21.28
N ARG A 289 -5.22 24.69 21.50
CA ARG A 289 -4.49 25.56 22.45
C ARG A 289 -4.33 27.01 21.99
N HIS A 290 -4.04 27.25 20.71
CA HIS A 290 -3.64 28.57 20.21
C HIS A 290 -4.64 29.19 19.21
N ALA A 291 -5.53 28.40 18.60
CA ALA A 291 -6.54 28.87 17.66
C ALA A 291 -7.98 28.63 18.14
N GLY A 292 -8.19 28.14 19.36
CA GLY A 292 -9.54 27.87 19.90
C GLY A 292 -10.32 26.76 19.19
N VAL A 293 -9.68 25.98 18.32
CA VAL A 293 -10.34 24.96 17.50
C VAL A 293 -10.28 23.59 18.19
N GLU A 294 -11.32 23.25 18.96
CA GLU A 294 -11.37 22.00 19.74
C GLU A 294 -11.63 20.74 18.90
N ALA A 295 -12.36 20.86 17.80
CA ALA A 295 -12.95 19.73 17.07
C ALA A 295 -12.66 19.73 15.55
N CYS A 296 -11.47 20.16 15.13
CA CYS A 296 -11.13 20.17 13.70
C CYS A 296 -11.19 18.77 13.07
N THR A 297 -11.69 18.72 11.84
CA THR A 297 -11.72 17.51 11.04
C THR A 297 -10.32 17.25 10.50
N THR A 298 -9.78 16.06 10.75
CA THR A 298 -8.48 15.64 10.19
C THR A 298 -8.65 14.36 9.37
N VAL A 299 -8.14 14.35 8.15
CA VAL A 299 -8.18 13.18 7.28
C VAL A 299 -6.80 12.56 7.22
N GLY A 300 -6.70 11.32 7.71
CA GLY A 300 -5.47 10.52 7.65
C GLY A 300 -5.66 9.22 8.41
N ASP A 301 -5.01 8.16 7.92
CA ASP A 301 -5.10 6.78 8.43
C ASP A 301 -6.52 6.18 8.53
N PHE A 302 -7.47 6.70 7.75
CA PHE A 302 -8.88 6.27 7.75
C PHE A 302 -9.10 4.81 7.32
N LEU A 303 -8.12 4.18 6.66
CA LEU A 303 -8.13 2.74 6.32
C LEU A 303 -7.63 1.84 7.46
N GLY A 304 -6.90 2.39 8.44
CA GLY A 304 -6.34 1.63 9.56
C GLY A 304 -7.36 0.74 10.27
N PRO A 305 -8.58 1.22 10.60
CA PRO A 305 -9.62 0.40 11.24
C PRO A 305 -10.05 -0.85 10.44
N LEU A 306 -9.93 -0.84 9.11
CA LEU A 306 -10.28 -1.99 8.26
C LEU A 306 -9.25 -3.14 8.33
N LEU A 307 -8.03 -2.85 8.80
CA LEU A 307 -6.99 -3.87 9.01
C LEU A 307 -7.12 -4.58 10.36
N CYS A 308 -8.09 -4.21 11.19
CA CYS A 308 -8.49 -4.93 12.41
C CYS A 308 -9.61 -5.94 12.07
N PRO A 309 -9.40 -7.26 12.23
CA PRO A 309 -10.40 -8.28 11.93
C PRO A 309 -11.75 -8.01 12.60
N SER A 310 -12.78 -7.72 11.80
CA SER A 310 -14.06 -7.24 12.30
C SER A 310 -14.80 -8.29 13.14
N GLY A 311 -14.59 -9.58 12.88
CA GLY A 311 -15.22 -10.70 13.58
C GLY A 311 -14.44 -11.24 14.78
N VAL A 312 -13.34 -10.58 15.21
CA VAL A 312 -12.59 -10.97 16.42
C VAL A 312 -12.89 -10.01 17.57
N ASP A 313 -12.94 -10.55 18.79
CA ASP A 313 -12.86 -9.76 20.01
C ASP A 313 -11.46 -9.87 20.64
N PHE A 314 -10.77 -8.72 20.70
CA PHE A 314 -9.45 -8.56 21.32
C PHE A 314 -9.52 -7.97 22.73
N SER A 315 -10.71 -7.78 23.31
CA SER A 315 -10.91 -7.18 24.64
C SER A 315 -10.18 -7.92 25.78
N SER A 316 -10.01 -9.23 25.63
CA SER A 316 -9.36 -10.12 26.60
C SER A 316 -7.88 -10.42 26.29
N SER A 317 -7.32 -9.80 25.26
CA SER A 317 -5.95 -10.02 24.78
C SER A 317 -5.17 -8.70 24.67
N GLU A 318 -3.92 -8.76 24.18
CA GLU A 318 -3.24 -7.53 23.77
C GLU A 318 -4.03 -6.84 22.64
N PRO A 319 -4.16 -5.51 22.66
CA PRO A 319 -5.09 -4.81 21.80
C PRO A 319 -4.53 -4.70 20.37
N TYR A 320 -5.11 -5.46 19.44
CA TYR A 320 -4.74 -5.46 18.02
C TYR A 320 -4.82 -4.04 17.41
N GLY A 321 -3.82 -3.64 16.62
CA GLY A 321 -3.80 -2.39 15.86
C GLY A 321 -4.18 -2.62 14.40
N THR A 322 -3.16 -2.71 13.55
CA THR A 322 -3.25 -3.04 12.13
C THR A 322 -2.51 -4.33 11.78
N GLY A 323 -2.11 -5.11 12.80
CA GLY A 323 -1.38 -6.37 12.67
C GLY A 323 0.13 -6.22 12.53
N GLU A 324 0.66 -5.01 12.36
CA GLU A 324 2.11 -4.76 12.21
C GLU A 324 2.92 -5.32 13.40
N GLU A 325 2.40 -5.19 14.62
CA GLU A 325 3.02 -5.71 15.84
C GLU A 325 3.11 -7.25 15.84
N LEU A 326 2.09 -7.92 15.31
CA LEU A 326 2.08 -9.38 15.14
C LEU A 326 3.00 -9.82 14.01
N ALA A 327 3.08 -9.06 12.93
CA ALA A 327 4.01 -9.34 11.84
C ALA A 327 5.48 -9.25 12.30
N GLU A 328 5.84 -8.21 13.08
CA GLU A 328 7.15 -8.09 13.74
C GLU A 328 7.40 -9.25 14.72
N GLN A 329 6.38 -9.68 15.48
CA GLN A 329 6.49 -10.83 16.37
C GLN A 329 6.74 -12.15 15.62
N VAL A 330 6.02 -12.41 14.51
CA VAL A 330 6.24 -13.61 13.69
C VAL A 330 7.63 -13.62 13.07
N VAL A 331 8.14 -12.48 12.60
CA VAL A 331 9.52 -12.36 12.09
C VAL A 331 10.54 -12.63 13.21
N THR A 332 10.30 -12.14 14.43
CA THR A 332 11.17 -12.40 15.59
C THR A 332 11.23 -13.90 15.93
N VAL A 333 10.09 -14.58 15.98
CA VAL A 333 10.02 -16.03 16.24
C VAL A 333 10.64 -16.84 15.09
N TYR A 334 10.46 -16.40 13.84
CA TYR A 334 11.14 -16.95 12.67
C TYR A 334 12.66 -16.84 12.77
N ASP A 335 13.22 -15.69 13.16
CA ASP A 335 14.67 -15.50 13.28
C ASP A 335 15.28 -16.38 14.37
N GLU A 336 14.54 -16.66 15.44
CA GLU A 336 14.94 -17.66 16.43
C GLU A 336 14.87 -19.09 15.90
N LEU A 337 13.79 -19.45 15.18
CA LEU A 337 13.68 -20.77 14.55
C LEU A 337 14.82 -20.99 13.54
N ALA A 338 15.14 -19.97 12.74
CA ALA A 338 16.24 -19.99 11.79
C ALA A 338 17.61 -20.10 12.50
N ARG A 339 17.80 -19.48 13.66
CA ARG A 339 18.98 -19.70 14.51
C ARG A 339 19.07 -21.13 15.05
N SER A 340 17.95 -21.71 15.46
CA SER A 340 17.87 -23.09 15.97
C SER A 340 18.20 -24.10 14.86
N LEU A 341 17.58 -23.95 13.68
CA LEU A 341 17.82 -24.76 12.48
C LEU A 341 19.30 -24.77 12.06
N ARG A 342 20.00 -23.62 12.13
CA ARG A 342 21.44 -23.52 11.81
C ARG A 342 22.37 -24.16 12.86
N ARG A 343 21.88 -24.47 14.06
CA ARG A 343 22.66 -25.06 15.17
C ARG A 343 22.54 -26.59 15.27
N LEU A 344 21.68 -27.20 14.46
CA LEU A 344 21.50 -28.66 14.41
C LEU A 344 22.76 -29.33 13.83
N HIS A 345 23.48 -30.08 14.67
CA HIS A 345 24.77 -30.68 14.34
C HIS A 345 24.69 -32.16 13.91
N ASP A 346 23.53 -32.80 14.06
CA ASP A 346 23.31 -34.23 13.77
C ASP A 346 22.53 -34.49 12.46
N LEU A 347 22.41 -33.48 11.59
CA LEU A 347 21.85 -33.67 10.25
C LEU A 347 22.90 -34.29 9.32
N PRO A 348 22.55 -35.23 8.42
CA PRO A 348 23.51 -35.87 7.50
C PRO A 348 24.24 -34.94 6.51
N LEU A 349 23.78 -33.69 6.40
CA LEU A 349 24.34 -32.58 5.63
C LEU A 349 24.12 -31.30 6.45
N THR A 350 25.07 -30.37 6.43
CA THR A 350 24.90 -29.10 7.14
C THR A 350 23.87 -28.19 6.47
N VAL A 351 23.26 -27.30 7.27
CA VAL A 351 22.34 -26.25 6.79
C VAL A 351 23.16 -25.08 6.26
N SER A 352 23.05 -24.77 4.96
CA SER A 352 23.79 -23.68 4.32
C SER A 352 23.04 -22.34 4.41
N SER A 353 21.72 -22.33 4.28
CA SER A 353 20.90 -21.13 4.53
C SER A 353 19.47 -21.47 4.94
N VAL A 354 18.83 -20.53 5.65
CA VAL A 354 17.41 -20.61 6.03
C VAL A 354 16.74 -19.31 5.57
N ARG A 355 15.70 -19.41 4.73
CA ARG A 355 15.04 -18.27 4.09
C ARG A 355 13.52 -18.40 4.17
N GLY A 356 12.82 -17.32 4.55
CA GLY A 356 11.36 -17.26 4.56
C GLY A 356 10.76 -17.07 3.17
N THR A 357 9.54 -17.58 2.93
CA THR A 357 8.81 -17.42 1.65
C THR A 357 7.34 -17.01 1.78
N SER A 358 6.69 -17.21 2.93
CA SER A 358 5.32 -16.69 3.14
C SER A 358 5.28 -15.16 3.16
N ALA A 359 4.12 -14.58 2.83
CA ALA A 359 3.94 -13.13 2.82
C ALA A 359 4.32 -12.54 4.18
N THR A 360 3.79 -13.05 5.29
CA THR A 360 4.07 -12.59 6.67
C THR A 360 5.55 -12.30 6.98
N LEU A 361 6.50 -13.06 6.41
CA LEU A 361 7.94 -12.90 6.66
C LEU A 361 8.59 -11.73 5.89
N ARG A 362 7.90 -11.16 4.90
CA ARG A 362 8.16 -9.85 4.27
C ARG A 362 7.13 -8.80 4.73
N LEU A 363 6.54 -9.00 5.92
CA LEU A 363 5.28 -8.44 6.42
C LEU A 363 4.18 -8.56 5.35
N THR A 364 3.64 -7.51 4.72
CA THR A 364 2.70 -7.56 3.55
C THR A 364 1.39 -8.38 3.63
N GLU A 365 1.30 -9.39 4.49
CA GLU A 365 0.10 -10.15 4.82
C GLU A 365 -0.93 -9.19 5.41
N VAL A 366 -2.16 -9.22 4.88
CA VAL A 366 -3.20 -8.25 5.27
C VAL A 366 -3.63 -8.47 6.73
N PHE A 367 -3.75 -9.74 7.13
CA PHE A 367 -4.05 -10.15 8.49
C PHE A 367 -2.99 -11.16 8.95
N PRO A 368 -1.93 -10.70 9.63
CA PRO A 368 -0.87 -11.57 10.15
C PRO A 368 -1.40 -12.66 11.08
N PRO A 369 -0.73 -13.82 11.18
CA PRO A 369 -1.14 -14.92 12.06
C PRO A 369 -1.34 -14.43 13.51
N LEU A 370 -2.47 -14.80 14.12
CA LEU A 370 -2.74 -14.47 15.51
C LEU A 370 -1.93 -15.39 16.45
N LYS A 371 -1.51 -14.87 17.60
CA LYS A 371 -0.79 -15.65 18.63
C LYS A 371 -1.78 -16.51 19.43
N GLY A 372 -2.07 -17.71 18.93
CA GLY A 372 -3.04 -18.65 19.49
C GLY A 372 -4.16 -18.99 18.50
N PHE A 373 -5.22 -19.60 18.99
CA PHE A 373 -6.34 -20.04 18.14
C PHE A 373 -7.64 -19.36 18.55
N LEU A 374 -8.38 -18.90 17.54
CA LEU A 374 -9.74 -18.41 17.74
C LEU A 374 -10.62 -19.55 18.26
N THR A 375 -11.45 -19.22 19.24
CA THR A 375 -12.24 -20.23 19.94
C THR A 375 -13.40 -20.72 19.10
N THR A 376 -13.44 -22.03 18.86
CA THR A 376 -14.67 -22.72 18.48
C THR A 376 -15.32 -23.28 19.76
N ASP A 377 -16.63 -23.08 19.91
CA ASP A 377 -17.39 -23.52 21.11
C ASP A 377 -17.58 -25.04 21.20
N PHE A 378 -16.88 -25.79 20.36
CA PHE A 378 -17.15 -27.18 20.05
C PHE A 378 -15.84 -27.96 20.02
N GLY A 379 -15.57 -28.67 21.11
CA GLY A 379 -14.27 -29.28 21.42
C GLY A 379 -13.66 -30.17 20.33
N THR A 380 -12.35 -30.35 20.45
CA THR A 380 -11.48 -31.04 19.49
C THR A 380 -11.35 -32.54 19.77
N GLY A 381 -11.29 -33.35 18.72
CA GLY A 381 -10.74 -34.70 18.76
C GLY A 381 -9.24 -34.71 18.42
N PHE A 382 -8.55 -35.79 18.76
CA PHE A 382 -7.15 -36.01 18.41
C PHE A 382 -7.05 -37.07 17.31
N ILE A 383 -6.11 -36.91 16.37
CA ILE A 383 -5.83 -37.88 15.30
C ILE A 383 -4.31 -38.06 15.17
N GLU A 384 -3.88 -39.30 14.91
CA GLU A 384 -2.48 -39.76 14.77
C GLU A 384 -1.60 -39.42 15.97
N ASP A 385 -1.40 -40.37 16.89
CA ASP A 385 -0.46 -40.31 18.03
C ASP A 385 -0.52 -39.00 18.86
N ASP A 386 -1.73 -38.42 19.00
CA ASP A 386 -2.01 -37.12 19.64
C ASP A 386 -1.26 -35.91 19.01
N VAL A 387 -0.91 -35.97 17.72
CA VAL A 387 -0.13 -34.92 17.03
C VAL A 387 -1.00 -33.77 16.49
N TYR A 388 -2.24 -34.04 16.08
CA TYR A 388 -3.15 -33.03 15.52
C TYR A 388 -4.50 -32.91 16.27
N THR A 389 -4.98 -31.68 16.45
CA THR A 389 -6.36 -31.40 16.90
C THR A 389 -7.31 -31.18 15.72
N MET A 390 -8.36 -31.99 15.61
CA MET A 390 -9.40 -31.90 14.57
C MET A 390 -10.77 -31.49 15.16
N PRO A 391 -11.63 -30.78 14.42
CA PRO A 391 -13.03 -30.58 14.80
C PRO A 391 -13.77 -31.92 14.90
N LEU A 392 -14.68 -32.06 15.86
CA LEU A 392 -15.53 -33.26 15.97
C LEU A 392 -16.51 -33.34 14.78
N PRO A 393 -16.71 -34.54 14.18
CA PRO A 393 -17.71 -34.71 13.14
C PRO A 393 -19.13 -34.36 13.63
N TYR A 394 -19.99 -33.95 12.71
CA TYR A 394 -21.39 -33.51 12.92
C TYR A 394 -21.59 -32.19 13.69
N LYS A 395 -20.53 -31.43 14.03
CA LYS A 395 -20.66 -30.06 14.57
C LYS A 395 -20.49 -29.01 13.47
N ALA A 396 -21.30 -27.95 13.52
CA ALA A 396 -21.56 -27.08 12.37
C ALA A 396 -20.47 -26.03 12.04
N HIS A 397 -19.38 -25.97 12.80
CA HIS A 397 -18.35 -24.94 12.68
C HIS A 397 -17.03 -25.52 12.20
N VAL A 398 -16.45 -24.90 11.17
CA VAL A 398 -15.10 -25.19 10.69
C VAL A 398 -14.10 -24.43 11.57
N ALA A 399 -12.94 -25.01 11.86
CA ALA A 399 -11.88 -24.31 12.58
C ALA A 399 -11.41 -23.09 11.79
N HIS A 400 -11.10 -21.99 12.48
CA HIS A 400 -10.56 -20.79 11.85
C HIS A 400 -9.25 -21.10 11.13
N LEU A 401 -9.01 -20.44 9.99
CA LEU A 401 -7.78 -20.65 9.23
C LEU A 401 -6.56 -20.30 10.07
N VAL A 402 -5.73 -21.29 10.38
CA VAL A 402 -4.39 -21.07 10.93
C VAL A 402 -3.42 -20.87 9.76
N PRO A 403 -2.86 -19.67 9.54
CA PRO A 403 -1.97 -19.44 8.42
C PRO A 403 -0.59 -20.07 8.69
N VAL A 404 0.07 -20.49 7.61
CA VAL A 404 1.34 -21.23 7.67
C VAL A 404 2.48 -20.38 7.12
N SER A 405 3.52 -20.18 7.94
CA SER A 405 4.74 -19.48 7.53
C SER A 405 5.75 -20.45 6.92
N THR A 406 5.88 -20.45 5.60
CA THR A 406 6.78 -21.36 4.87
C THR A 406 8.23 -20.86 4.95
N VAL A 407 9.13 -21.79 5.25
CA VAL A 407 10.57 -21.58 5.40
C VAL A 407 11.31 -22.60 4.54
N VAL A 408 12.23 -22.12 3.70
CA VAL A 408 13.09 -22.96 2.87
C VAL A 408 14.46 -23.08 3.53
N VAL A 409 14.93 -24.32 3.68
CA VAL A 409 16.23 -24.67 4.25
C VAL A 409 17.08 -25.25 3.13
N HIS A 410 18.10 -24.51 2.70
CA HIS A 410 19.11 -25.01 1.78
C HIS A 410 20.13 -25.83 2.55
N MET A 411 20.44 -27.02 2.05
CA MET A 411 21.54 -27.85 2.56
C MET A 411 22.86 -27.46 1.89
N GLU A 412 23.98 -27.95 2.41
CA GLU A 412 25.28 -27.87 1.72
C GLU A 412 25.26 -28.50 0.31
N ALA A 413 26.04 -27.92 -0.59
CA ALA A 413 26.17 -28.40 -1.97
C ALA A 413 27.09 -29.62 -2.02
N THR A 414 26.51 -30.82 -2.11
CA THR A 414 27.27 -32.08 -2.23
C THR A 414 26.87 -32.93 -3.42
N GLY A 415 27.82 -33.67 -3.99
CA GLY A 415 27.53 -34.67 -5.03
C GLY A 415 26.67 -35.85 -4.56
N LYS A 416 26.46 -36.00 -3.25
CA LYS A 416 25.76 -37.12 -2.58
C LYS A 416 24.25 -37.17 -2.84
N TRP A 417 23.65 -36.08 -3.31
CA TRP A 417 22.22 -36.08 -3.69
C TRP A 417 21.97 -37.03 -4.88
N PRO A 418 20.94 -37.89 -4.86
CA PRO A 418 20.66 -38.81 -5.96
C PRO A 418 20.44 -38.10 -7.29
N ASP A 419 20.87 -38.73 -8.39
CA ASP A 419 20.67 -38.23 -9.77
C ASP A 419 19.31 -38.62 -10.38
N ASN A 420 18.38 -39.10 -9.54
CA ASN A 420 16.99 -39.39 -9.92
C ASN A 420 16.05 -38.56 -9.02
N LEU A 421 15.09 -37.85 -9.63
CA LEU A 421 14.22 -36.91 -8.93
C LEU A 421 13.35 -37.59 -7.84
N GLU A 422 12.84 -38.79 -8.10
CA GLU A 422 12.02 -39.54 -7.15
C GLU A 422 12.86 -40.10 -5.99
N ALA A 423 14.08 -40.57 -6.28
CA ALA A 423 15.05 -40.93 -5.24
C ALA A 423 15.43 -39.71 -4.37
N LEU A 424 15.65 -38.54 -4.99
CA LEU A 424 15.95 -37.29 -4.30
C LEU A 424 14.80 -36.87 -3.37
N ARG A 425 13.53 -36.99 -3.82
CA ARG A 425 12.34 -36.74 -2.98
C ARG A 425 12.27 -37.64 -1.76
N ARG A 426 12.54 -38.94 -1.93
CA ARG A 426 12.57 -39.90 -0.80
C ARG A 426 13.70 -39.61 0.18
N VAL A 427 14.87 -39.19 -0.31
CA VAL A 427 15.96 -38.72 0.55
C VAL A 427 15.55 -37.45 1.30
N LYS A 428 14.92 -36.46 0.64
CA LYS A 428 14.35 -35.27 1.32
C LYS A 428 13.36 -35.67 2.44
N ALA A 429 12.45 -36.61 2.19
CA ALA A 429 11.53 -37.13 3.21
C ALA A 429 12.27 -37.73 4.43
N ALA A 430 13.38 -38.46 4.21
CA ALA A 430 14.21 -38.97 5.31
C ALA A 430 14.92 -37.85 6.09
N PHE A 431 15.35 -36.77 5.42
CA PHE A 431 15.82 -35.56 6.10
C PHE A 431 14.69 -34.87 6.89
N HIS A 432 13.47 -34.78 6.36
CA HIS A 432 12.31 -34.21 7.09
C HIS A 432 12.01 -35.00 8.38
N LEU A 433 12.02 -36.33 8.34
CA LEU A 433 11.88 -37.17 9.54
C LEU A 433 13.00 -36.90 10.57
N THR A 434 14.25 -36.82 10.11
CA THR A 434 15.41 -36.56 10.98
C THR A 434 15.35 -35.16 11.60
N LEU A 435 14.98 -34.15 10.80
CA LEU A 435 14.80 -32.76 11.22
C LEU A 435 13.69 -32.63 12.27
N ALA A 436 12.53 -33.25 12.03
CA ALA A 436 11.41 -33.25 12.96
C ALA A 436 11.79 -33.87 14.32
N ARG A 437 12.56 -34.95 14.31
CA ARG A 437 13.12 -35.57 15.52
C ARG A 437 14.07 -34.61 16.25
N LEU A 438 15.08 -34.07 15.59
CA LEU A 438 16.07 -33.19 16.23
C LEU A 438 15.44 -31.92 16.83
N LEU A 439 14.40 -31.36 16.21
CA LEU A 439 13.65 -30.21 16.75
C LEU A 439 12.79 -30.58 17.98
N ARG A 440 12.31 -31.83 18.09
CA ARG A 440 11.64 -32.34 19.31
C ARG A 440 12.65 -32.58 20.43
N ASP A 441 13.75 -33.26 20.11
CA ASP A 441 14.71 -33.74 21.11
C ASP A 441 15.54 -32.57 21.70
N ASN A 442 16.03 -31.67 20.85
CA ASN A 442 16.95 -30.59 21.25
C ASN A 442 16.23 -29.30 21.66
N GLU A 443 15.19 -28.90 20.91
CA GLU A 443 14.50 -27.61 21.08
C GLU A 443 13.11 -27.75 21.75
N ARG A 444 12.64 -28.99 22.01
CA ARG A 444 11.33 -29.30 22.60
C ARG A 444 10.12 -28.71 21.84
N LEU A 445 10.26 -28.55 20.52
CA LEU A 445 9.20 -28.04 19.66
C LEU A 445 8.25 -29.16 19.22
N VAL A 446 6.97 -28.85 19.04
CA VAL A 446 6.00 -29.79 18.47
C VAL A 446 6.19 -29.83 16.96
N THR A 447 6.41 -31.02 16.40
CA THR A 447 6.69 -31.18 14.96
C THR A 447 5.94 -32.36 14.34
N ALA A 448 5.41 -32.15 13.13
CA ALA A 448 4.80 -33.17 12.30
C ALA A 448 5.55 -33.27 10.95
N PRO A 449 6.26 -34.39 10.68
CA PRO A 449 6.95 -34.61 9.42
C PRO A 449 5.99 -35.12 8.32
N HIS A 450 6.12 -34.56 7.13
CA HIS A 450 5.46 -34.96 5.89
C HIS A 450 6.54 -35.26 4.82
N PRO A 451 6.30 -36.09 3.79
CA PRO A 451 7.32 -36.37 2.76
C PRO A 451 7.89 -35.11 2.07
N GLU A 452 7.11 -34.04 1.98
CA GLU A 452 7.54 -32.77 1.36
C GLU A 452 8.03 -31.67 2.33
N TYR A 453 7.72 -31.75 3.62
CA TYR A 453 7.97 -30.66 4.58
C TYR A 453 7.88 -31.14 6.04
N VAL A 454 8.27 -30.31 7.01
CA VAL A 454 7.98 -30.49 8.43
C VAL A 454 7.18 -29.29 8.93
N ASP A 455 6.01 -29.52 9.51
CA ASP A 455 5.29 -28.48 10.23
C ASP A 455 5.82 -28.39 11.67
N VAL A 456 6.08 -27.18 12.14
CA VAL A 456 6.72 -26.86 13.43
C VAL A 456 5.89 -25.80 14.14
N LEU A 457 5.37 -26.12 15.34
CA LEU A 457 4.71 -25.14 16.20
C LEU A 457 5.76 -24.46 17.08
N LYS A 458 5.88 -23.14 16.97
CA LYS A 458 6.72 -22.33 17.87
C LYS A 458 6.00 -21.07 18.30
N GLU A 459 5.90 -20.85 19.62
CA GLU A 459 5.24 -19.71 20.26
C GLU A 459 3.78 -19.44 19.81
N GLY A 460 3.07 -20.46 19.34
CA GLY A 460 1.70 -20.33 18.82
C GLY A 460 1.62 -20.08 17.31
N PHE A 461 2.75 -19.97 16.60
CA PHE A 461 2.82 -19.87 15.14
C PHE A 461 3.23 -21.19 14.50
N VAL A 462 2.64 -21.52 13.35
CA VAL A 462 2.97 -22.73 12.58
C VAL A 462 3.90 -22.38 11.42
N PHE A 463 5.09 -22.99 11.42
CA PHE A 463 6.09 -22.87 10.37
C PHE A 463 6.18 -24.16 9.56
N ARG A 464 6.15 -24.05 8.22
CA ARG A 464 6.32 -25.19 7.31
C ARG A 464 7.72 -25.17 6.72
N VAL A 465 8.58 -26.05 7.23
CA VAL A 465 9.99 -26.15 6.88
C VAL A 465 10.16 -27.10 5.70
N ARG A 466 10.61 -26.58 4.56
CA ARG A 466 10.88 -27.32 3.32
C ARG A 466 12.37 -27.36 3.06
N ILE A 467 12.90 -28.51 2.68
CA ILE A 467 14.31 -28.66 2.31
C ILE A 467 14.49 -28.37 0.81
N ALA A 468 15.49 -27.58 0.44
CA ALA A 468 15.89 -27.32 -0.93
C ALA A 468 17.25 -27.98 -1.23
N ALA A 469 17.32 -28.71 -2.35
CA ALA A 469 18.55 -29.35 -2.82
C ALA A 469 18.95 -28.78 -4.19
N HIS A 470 20.20 -28.33 -4.34
CA HIS A 470 20.68 -27.65 -5.55
C HIS A 470 20.54 -28.47 -6.84
N LYS A 471 20.61 -29.82 -6.79
CA LYS A 471 20.37 -30.68 -7.96
C LYS A 471 18.91 -30.69 -8.42
N GLU A 472 17.95 -30.36 -7.55
CA GLU A 472 16.52 -30.61 -7.75
C GLU A 472 15.95 -29.86 -8.96
N ILE A 473 16.30 -28.58 -9.14
CA ILE A 473 15.93 -27.79 -10.32
C ILE A 473 16.54 -28.40 -11.60
N GLY A 474 17.81 -28.81 -11.56
CA GLY A 474 18.50 -29.42 -12.70
C GLY A 474 17.90 -30.74 -13.14
N LEU A 475 17.54 -31.61 -12.18
CA LEU A 475 16.85 -32.88 -12.45
C LEU A 475 15.42 -32.67 -12.96
N ALA A 476 14.68 -31.68 -12.44
CA ALA A 476 13.34 -31.35 -12.91
C ALA A 476 13.32 -30.81 -14.37
N LYS A 477 14.47 -30.33 -14.90
CA LYS A 477 14.64 -29.94 -16.30
C LYS A 477 14.99 -31.10 -17.22
N GLN A 478 15.26 -32.30 -16.70
CA GLN A 478 15.55 -33.47 -17.53
C GLN A 478 14.25 -34.12 -18.02
N SER A 479 14.10 -34.21 -19.34
CA SER A 479 13.02 -34.93 -20.01
C SER A 479 13.59 -36.06 -20.86
N ILE A 480 13.07 -37.27 -20.71
CA ILE A 480 13.54 -38.45 -21.45
C ILE A 480 12.75 -38.53 -22.76
N ALA A 481 13.44 -38.41 -23.90
CA ALA A 481 12.83 -38.58 -25.21
C ALA A 481 12.56 -40.09 -25.49
N PRO A 482 11.63 -40.44 -26.41
CA PRO A 482 11.26 -41.85 -26.67
C PRO A 482 12.41 -42.77 -27.11
N ASN A 483 13.54 -42.20 -27.53
CA ASN A 483 14.77 -42.91 -27.90
C ASN A 483 15.80 -43.01 -26.73
N GLY A 484 15.41 -42.67 -25.50
CA GLY A 484 16.28 -42.70 -24.32
C GLY A 484 17.18 -41.47 -24.14
N ALA A 485 17.18 -40.51 -25.08
CA ALA A 485 18.02 -39.31 -24.97
C ALA A 485 17.47 -38.32 -23.93
N ILE A 486 18.32 -37.86 -23.02
CA ILE A 486 17.97 -36.82 -22.04
C ILE A 486 17.99 -35.45 -22.72
N LYS A 487 16.83 -34.80 -22.81
CA LYS A 487 16.68 -33.41 -23.24
C LYS A 487 16.49 -32.51 -22.03
N VAL A 488 17.40 -31.56 -21.85
CA VAL A 488 17.25 -30.51 -20.82
C VAL A 488 16.32 -29.42 -21.36
N LYS A 489 15.16 -29.23 -20.74
CA LYS A 489 14.19 -28.18 -21.05
C LYS A 489 13.47 -27.76 -19.77
N ASP A 490 13.16 -26.47 -19.63
CA ASP A 490 12.30 -26.00 -18.54
C ASP A 490 10.92 -26.69 -18.59
N THR A 491 10.57 -27.36 -17.50
CA THR A 491 9.25 -27.95 -17.22
C THR A 491 8.50 -27.09 -16.21
N GLU A 492 7.17 -27.19 -16.17
CA GLU A 492 6.35 -26.50 -15.16
C GLU A 492 6.80 -26.82 -13.73
N LEU A 493 7.17 -28.09 -13.49
CA LEU A 493 7.73 -28.53 -12.21
C LEU A 493 9.07 -27.83 -11.88
N SER A 494 9.98 -27.73 -12.85
CA SER A 494 11.26 -27.04 -12.62
C SER A 494 11.07 -25.56 -12.34
N SER A 495 10.15 -24.89 -13.06
CA SER A 495 9.83 -23.48 -12.86
C SER A 495 9.15 -23.25 -11.49
N LYS A 496 8.26 -24.15 -11.05
CA LYS A 496 7.67 -24.10 -9.71
C LYS A 496 8.72 -24.23 -8.60
N ILE A 497 9.67 -25.16 -8.74
CA ILE A 497 10.73 -25.35 -7.74
C ILE A 497 11.68 -24.15 -7.71
N GLU A 498 12.09 -23.63 -8.87
CA GLU A 498 12.94 -22.42 -9.00
C GLU A 498 12.24 -21.19 -8.37
N PHE A 499 10.93 -21.04 -8.60
CA PHE A 499 10.12 -19.98 -7.99
C PHE A 499 10.02 -20.11 -6.46
N GLU A 500 9.73 -21.31 -5.94
CA GLU A 500 9.54 -21.56 -4.51
C GLU A 500 10.87 -21.53 -3.72
N THR A 501 12.00 -21.95 -4.31
CA THR A 501 13.27 -22.13 -3.59
C THR A 501 14.32 -21.04 -3.83
N GLU A 502 14.24 -20.25 -4.90
CA GLU A 502 15.19 -19.15 -5.16
C GLU A 502 14.50 -17.80 -5.28
N ILE A 503 13.44 -17.67 -6.10
CA ILE A 503 12.84 -16.37 -6.43
C ILE A 503 12.04 -15.79 -5.26
N LEU A 504 11.13 -16.56 -4.64
CA LEU A 504 10.35 -16.11 -3.48
C LEU A 504 11.22 -15.76 -2.26
N PRO A 505 12.28 -16.53 -1.92
CA PRO A 505 13.29 -16.11 -0.95
C PRO A 505 13.99 -14.80 -1.32
N GLY A 506 14.40 -14.64 -2.59
CA GLY A 506 15.03 -13.43 -3.10
C GLY A 506 14.14 -12.18 -2.98
N LEU A 507 12.85 -12.33 -3.25
CA LEU A 507 11.84 -11.29 -3.03
C LEU A 507 11.70 -10.94 -1.55
N THR A 508 11.56 -11.96 -0.69
CA THR A 508 11.40 -11.76 0.75
C THR A 508 12.61 -11.03 1.34
N SER A 509 13.82 -11.39 0.94
CA SER A 509 15.06 -10.69 1.33
C SER A 509 15.18 -9.28 0.75
N THR A 510 14.63 -9.00 -0.44
CA THR A 510 14.73 -7.68 -1.08
C THR A 510 13.68 -6.69 -0.54
N LEU A 511 12.53 -7.18 -0.07
CA LEU A 511 11.46 -6.35 0.51
C LEU A 511 11.60 -6.14 2.03
N HIS A 512 12.50 -6.87 2.69
CA HIS A 512 12.74 -6.72 4.12
C HIS A 512 13.26 -5.31 4.46
N GLY A 513 12.59 -4.60 5.36
CA GLY A 513 12.90 -3.21 5.72
C GLY A 513 12.40 -2.13 4.75
N SER A 514 11.65 -2.50 3.70
CA SER A 514 11.06 -1.52 2.78
C SER A 514 9.83 -0.82 3.42
N PRO A 515 9.72 0.53 3.36
CA PRO A 515 8.58 1.27 3.88
C PRO A 515 7.32 0.98 3.05
N ARG A 516 6.15 0.87 3.71
CA ARG A 516 4.88 0.53 3.06
C ARG A 516 3.76 1.52 3.39
N LEU A 517 3.58 2.54 2.54
CA LEU A 517 2.31 3.28 2.42
C LEU A 517 2.13 3.77 0.98
N GLY A 518 0.86 3.93 0.56
CA GLY A 518 0.54 4.47 -0.77
C GLY A 518 -0.67 3.85 -1.48
N PHE A 519 -1.73 3.41 -0.77
CA PHE A 519 -2.89 2.75 -1.40
C PHE A 519 -3.55 3.58 -2.50
N GLN A 520 -3.80 4.88 -2.27
CA GLN A 520 -4.30 5.79 -3.32
C GLN A 520 -3.32 5.92 -4.50
N ARG A 521 -2.01 5.98 -4.26
CA ARG A 521 -0.98 6.02 -5.33
C ARG A 521 -0.97 4.72 -6.14
N PHE A 522 -1.17 3.56 -5.50
CA PHE A 522 -1.31 2.26 -6.16
C PHE A 522 -2.58 2.16 -7.01
N LEU A 523 -3.73 2.63 -6.49
CA LEU A 523 -4.97 2.71 -7.29
C LEU A 523 -4.79 3.67 -8.48
N ALA A 524 -4.13 4.81 -8.30
CA ALA A 524 -3.84 5.77 -9.36
C ALA A 524 -2.93 5.20 -10.45
N LEU A 525 -1.94 4.38 -10.07
CA LEU A 525 -1.13 3.61 -11.02
C LEU A 525 -2.00 2.61 -11.81
N LEU A 526 -2.78 1.77 -11.13
CA LEU A 526 -3.67 0.80 -11.79
C LEU A 526 -4.68 1.46 -12.75
N ALA A 527 -5.25 2.60 -12.36
CA ALA A 527 -6.30 3.30 -13.10
C ALA A 527 -5.79 4.09 -14.32
N ASN A 528 -4.54 4.58 -14.29
CA ASN A 528 -4.03 5.55 -15.26
C ASN A 528 -2.81 5.06 -16.07
N HIS A 529 -2.11 4.00 -15.65
CA HIS A 529 -0.97 3.46 -16.40
C HIS A 529 -1.43 2.88 -17.76
N ASP A 530 -0.77 3.27 -18.86
CA ASP A 530 -1.05 2.69 -20.18
C ASP A 530 -0.37 1.32 -20.33
N TRP A 531 -1.02 0.30 -19.77
CA TRP A 531 -0.59 -1.10 -19.86
C TRP A 531 -0.45 -1.63 -21.30
N LEU A 532 -1.04 -0.95 -22.30
CA LEU A 532 -0.86 -1.35 -23.70
C LEU A 532 0.48 -0.83 -24.25
N ARG A 533 0.88 0.39 -23.89
CA ARG A 533 2.02 1.09 -24.49
C ARG A 533 3.28 1.17 -23.63
N GLN A 534 3.18 0.99 -22.32
CA GLN A 534 4.32 1.11 -21.39
C GLN A 534 4.46 -0.13 -20.48
N PRO A 535 5.67 -0.68 -20.31
CA PRO A 535 5.97 -1.66 -19.27
C PRO A 535 5.99 -0.98 -17.89
N LEU A 536 5.60 -1.69 -16.83
CA LEU A 536 5.88 -1.24 -15.47
C LEU A 536 7.21 -1.86 -14.98
N ILE A 537 8.28 -1.07 -14.93
CA ILE A 537 9.59 -1.53 -14.45
C ILE A 537 9.74 -1.19 -12.97
N VAL A 538 9.81 -2.19 -12.10
CA VAL A 538 9.95 -2.03 -10.65
C VAL A 538 11.39 -2.32 -10.24
N ASN A 539 12.23 -1.28 -10.20
CA ASN A 539 13.65 -1.41 -9.87
C ASN A 539 13.87 -1.62 -8.36
N LEU A 540 13.65 -2.84 -7.88
CA LEU A 540 13.81 -3.19 -6.47
C LEU A 540 15.29 -3.10 -6.03
N ALA A 541 15.56 -2.20 -5.08
CA ALA A 541 16.88 -1.92 -4.52
C ALA A 541 17.95 -1.53 -5.56
N ASP A 542 17.54 -0.74 -6.57
CA ASP A 542 18.39 -0.19 -7.65
C ASP A 542 19.25 -1.24 -8.40
N LYS A 543 18.76 -2.49 -8.46
CA LYS A 543 19.46 -3.62 -9.09
C LYS A 543 19.47 -3.58 -10.62
N PHE A 544 18.54 -2.89 -11.26
CA PHE A 544 18.59 -2.63 -12.70
C PHE A 544 19.46 -1.41 -13.01
N THR A 545 20.36 -1.56 -14.00
CA THR A 545 21.09 -0.44 -14.59
C THR A 545 20.23 0.32 -15.61
N LYS A 546 20.65 1.53 -16.01
CA LYS A 546 19.92 2.33 -17.02
C LYS A 546 19.85 1.61 -18.37
N GLU A 547 20.90 0.87 -18.73
CA GLU A 547 21.01 0.09 -19.96
C GLU A 547 20.03 -1.09 -19.95
N GLN A 548 19.92 -1.81 -18.84
CA GLN A 548 18.97 -2.92 -18.67
C GLN A 548 17.52 -2.45 -18.75
N MET A 549 17.20 -1.28 -18.18
CA MET A 549 15.86 -0.69 -18.31
C MET A 549 15.57 -0.31 -19.77
N ALA A 550 16.53 0.30 -20.49
CA ALA A 550 16.36 0.62 -21.91
C ALA A 550 16.18 -0.65 -22.78
N GLU A 551 16.91 -1.72 -22.49
CA GLU A 551 16.76 -3.03 -23.15
C GLU A 551 15.37 -3.65 -22.89
N LEU A 552 14.86 -3.57 -21.65
CA LEU A 552 13.50 -4.00 -21.30
C LEU A 552 12.43 -3.21 -22.06
N HIS A 553 12.56 -1.88 -22.19
CA HIS A 553 11.64 -1.08 -23.01
C HIS A 553 11.71 -1.48 -24.49
N SER A 554 12.90 -1.67 -25.05
CA SER A 554 13.08 -2.10 -26.45
C SER A 554 12.48 -3.48 -26.72
N THR A 555 12.66 -4.42 -25.79
CA THR A 555 12.08 -5.78 -25.82
C THR A 555 10.56 -5.73 -25.71
N PHE A 556 10.03 -4.90 -24.81
CA PHE A 556 8.59 -4.71 -24.65
C PHE A 556 7.94 -4.17 -25.93
N VAL A 557 8.51 -3.15 -26.56
CA VAL A 557 7.97 -2.56 -27.81
C VAL A 557 8.05 -3.55 -28.96
N SER A 558 9.19 -4.22 -29.15
CA SER A 558 9.39 -5.17 -30.26
C SER A 558 8.58 -6.46 -30.12
N GLN A 559 8.28 -6.91 -28.89
CA GLN A 559 7.57 -8.16 -28.62
C GLN A 559 6.15 -7.96 -28.07
N ARG A 560 5.60 -6.74 -28.05
CA ARG A 560 4.32 -6.43 -27.38
C ARG A 560 3.17 -7.42 -27.63
N PRO A 561 2.96 -7.95 -28.85
CA PRO A 561 1.86 -8.89 -29.13
C PRO A 561 1.97 -10.25 -28.42
N THR A 562 3.17 -10.68 -27.99
CA THR A 562 3.38 -11.97 -27.29
C THR A 562 3.44 -11.82 -25.77
N LEU A 563 3.51 -10.58 -25.27
CA LEU A 563 3.64 -10.25 -23.85
C LEU A 563 2.28 -10.13 -23.15
N PRO A 564 2.19 -10.40 -21.84
CA PRO A 564 0.95 -10.31 -21.09
C PRO A 564 0.29 -8.92 -21.17
N PRO A 565 -1.04 -8.81 -20.93
CA PRO A 565 -1.73 -7.53 -20.91
C PRO A 565 -1.17 -6.58 -19.83
N MET A 566 -0.93 -7.11 -18.64
CA MET A 566 -0.19 -6.44 -17.57
C MET A 566 1.27 -6.93 -17.62
N PHE A 567 2.22 -6.04 -17.94
CA PHE A 567 3.64 -6.36 -17.98
C PHE A 567 4.36 -5.63 -16.84
N ILE A 568 4.80 -6.38 -15.83
CA ILE A 568 5.58 -5.89 -14.68
C ILE A 568 6.94 -6.57 -14.68
N ALA A 569 8.02 -5.83 -14.93
CA ALA A 569 9.38 -6.34 -14.91
C ALA A 569 10.08 -6.04 -13.58
N THR A 570 10.72 -7.05 -12.97
CA THR A 570 11.50 -6.89 -11.73
C THR A 570 12.90 -7.50 -11.84
N PRO A 571 13.91 -7.06 -11.07
CA PRO A 571 15.23 -7.68 -11.03
C PRO A 571 15.24 -9.15 -10.57
N LEU A 572 14.10 -9.67 -10.10
CA LEU A 572 13.91 -11.02 -9.59
C LEU A 572 13.21 -11.95 -10.59
N ASP A 573 12.79 -11.43 -11.75
CA ASP A 573 12.15 -12.19 -12.84
C ASP A 573 13.08 -13.27 -13.45
N GLY A 574 14.38 -13.19 -13.18
CA GLY A 574 15.38 -14.16 -13.58
C GLY A 574 15.49 -14.25 -15.11
N ARG A 575 15.03 -15.37 -15.68
CA ARG A 575 15.04 -15.64 -17.13
C ARG A 575 13.66 -15.48 -17.78
N HIS A 576 12.65 -15.08 -17.03
CA HIS A 576 11.25 -15.04 -17.48
C HIS A 576 10.71 -13.62 -17.34
N PRO A 577 10.74 -12.79 -18.41
CA PRO A 577 10.26 -11.43 -18.32
C PRO A 577 8.80 -11.41 -17.88
N SER A 578 8.49 -10.55 -16.91
CA SER A 578 7.14 -10.40 -16.35
C SER A 578 6.60 -11.64 -15.64
N LEU A 579 7.49 -12.33 -14.91
CA LEU A 579 7.21 -13.55 -14.16
C LEU A 579 5.90 -13.50 -13.35
N TRP A 580 5.68 -12.40 -12.63
CA TRP A 580 4.54 -12.21 -11.70
C TRP A 580 3.19 -12.05 -12.40
N THR A 581 3.17 -11.59 -13.66
CA THR A 581 1.94 -11.28 -14.40
C THR A 581 1.82 -12.02 -15.73
N ARG A 582 2.68 -13.03 -15.94
CA ARG A 582 2.74 -13.87 -17.15
C ARG A 582 1.42 -14.56 -17.50
N HIS A 583 0.70 -15.05 -16.49
CA HIS A 583 -0.51 -15.85 -16.66
C HIS A 583 -1.81 -15.09 -16.34
N SER A 584 -1.73 -14.09 -15.45
CA SER A 584 -2.87 -13.26 -15.04
C SER A 584 -2.38 -11.87 -14.62
N PRO A 585 -3.22 -10.81 -14.66
CA PRO A 585 -4.60 -10.79 -15.13
C PRO A 585 -4.73 -10.91 -16.66
N THR A 586 -5.84 -11.50 -17.13
CA THR A 586 -6.23 -11.42 -18.55
C THR A 586 -6.62 -9.98 -18.91
N GLY A 587 -6.68 -9.64 -20.21
CA GLY A 587 -7.01 -8.28 -20.65
C GLY A 587 -8.40 -7.80 -20.20
N GLN A 588 -9.35 -8.71 -19.99
CA GLN A 588 -10.68 -8.40 -19.45
C GLN A 588 -10.60 -8.09 -17.94
N ILE A 589 -9.88 -8.91 -17.17
CA ILE A 589 -9.66 -8.69 -15.74
C ILE A 589 -8.87 -7.40 -15.50
N LEU A 590 -7.84 -7.12 -16.30
CA LEU A 590 -7.06 -5.88 -16.23
C LEU A 590 -7.92 -4.63 -16.45
N ARG A 591 -8.80 -4.64 -17.46
CA ARG A 591 -9.76 -3.55 -17.69
C ARG A 591 -10.71 -3.38 -16.51
N ARG A 592 -11.21 -4.48 -15.94
CA ARG A 592 -12.08 -4.44 -14.74
C ARG A 592 -11.33 -3.86 -13.54
N LEU A 593 -10.09 -4.28 -13.29
CA LEU A 593 -9.22 -3.74 -12.23
C LEU A 593 -8.99 -2.24 -12.40
N ALA A 594 -8.65 -1.77 -13.60
CA ALA A 594 -8.42 -0.34 -13.87
C ALA A 594 -9.69 0.51 -13.67
N THR A 595 -10.87 -0.01 -14.06
CA THR A 595 -12.16 0.66 -13.80
C THR A 595 -12.50 0.69 -12.32
N LEU A 596 -12.38 -0.44 -11.60
CA LEU A 596 -12.63 -0.49 -10.16
C LEU A 596 -11.67 0.42 -9.39
N ALA A 597 -10.40 0.49 -9.78
CA ALA A 597 -9.42 1.39 -9.20
C ALA A 597 -9.81 2.86 -9.42
N ARG A 598 -10.31 3.22 -10.61
CA ARG A 598 -10.76 4.60 -10.91
C ARG A 598 -11.99 5.01 -10.10
N GLU A 599 -12.98 4.13 -9.96
CA GLU A 599 -14.14 4.40 -9.11
C GLU A 599 -13.77 4.45 -7.63
N SER A 600 -12.88 3.57 -7.17
CA SER A 600 -12.37 3.59 -5.79
C SER A 600 -11.62 4.88 -5.48
N LEU A 601 -10.80 5.39 -6.41
CA LEU A 601 -10.17 6.71 -6.30
C LEU A 601 -11.21 7.82 -6.20
N ARG A 602 -12.23 7.83 -7.07
CA ARG A 602 -13.28 8.85 -7.06
C ARG A 602 -14.01 8.91 -5.71
N VAL A 603 -14.30 7.76 -5.11
CA VAL A 603 -14.87 7.66 -3.76
C VAL A 603 -13.88 8.17 -2.70
N LEU A 604 -12.62 7.72 -2.74
CA LEU A 604 -11.59 8.13 -1.77
C LEU A 604 -11.23 9.62 -1.85
N GLU A 605 -11.18 10.20 -3.04
CA GLU A 605 -10.90 11.63 -3.26
C GLU A 605 -12.11 12.47 -2.82
N GLY A 606 -13.34 12.05 -3.12
CA GLY A 606 -14.55 12.69 -2.58
C GLY A 606 -14.68 12.60 -1.06
N GLN A 607 -14.15 11.54 -0.44
CA GLN A 607 -14.11 11.37 1.02
C GLN A 607 -13.15 12.33 1.73
N VAL A 608 -12.09 12.81 1.06
CA VAL A 608 -11.24 13.87 1.63
C VAL A 608 -12.02 15.18 1.76
N LEU A 609 -12.95 15.45 0.84
CA LEU A 609 -13.79 16.64 0.81
C LEU A 609 -14.97 16.56 1.81
N CYS A 610 -15.61 15.39 1.94
CA CYS A 610 -16.74 15.17 2.86
C CYS A 610 -16.54 13.91 3.75
N PRO A 611 -15.75 13.99 4.84
CA PRO A 611 -15.41 12.81 5.66
C PRO A 611 -16.55 12.22 6.52
N ILE A 612 -17.67 12.95 6.69
CA ILE A 612 -18.68 12.65 7.72
C ILE A 612 -19.76 11.65 7.23
N GLU A 613 -20.04 11.59 5.92
CA GLU A 613 -21.23 10.90 5.39
C GLU A 613 -20.95 9.56 4.68
N ALA A 614 -19.68 9.20 4.47
CA ALA A 614 -19.32 8.17 3.49
C ALA A 614 -18.83 6.86 4.14
N ASP A 615 -19.56 5.75 3.91
CA ASP A 615 -19.10 4.41 4.30
C ASP A 615 -17.93 3.95 3.41
N ILE A 616 -16.72 4.08 3.92
CA ILE A 616 -15.49 3.66 3.23
C ILE A 616 -15.42 2.16 2.96
N ARG A 617 -16.20 1.32 3.64
CA ARG A 617 -16.28 -0.11 3.34
C ARG A 617 -16.79 -0.37 1.92
N LEU A 618 -17.53 0.59 1.33
CA LEU A 618 -18.06 0.49 -0.02
C LEU A 618 -16.99 0.15 -1.07
N ILE A 619 -15.77 0.69 -0.98
CA ILE A 619 -14.70 0.39 -1.97
C ILE A 619 -14.11 -1.03 -1.79
N PHE A 620 -14.41 -1.71 -0.69
CA PHE A 620 -14.00 -3.08 -0.39
C PHE A 620 -15.15 -4.09 -0.55
N ARG A 621 -16.40 -3.63 -0.78
CA ARG A 621 -17.54 -4.49 -1.11
C ARG A 621 -17.55 -4.77 -2.63
N PRO A 622 -17.63 -6.03 -3.07
CA PRO A 622 -17.66 -6.34 -4.50
C PRO A 622 -19.00 -5.94 -5.13
N PRO A 623 -19.02 -5.23 -6.28
CA PRO A 623 -20.26 -4.99 -7.02
C PRO A 623 -20.74 -6.31 -7.64
N LEU A 624 -21.91 -6.80 -7.19
CA LEU A 624 -22.43 -8.12 -7.57
C LEU A 624 -23.25 -8.13 -8.87
N ASP A 625 -23.73 -6.98 -9.34
CA ASP A 625 -24.63 -6.88 -10.51
C ASP A 625 -24.06 -7.35 -11.86
N PRO A 626 -22.73 -7.33 -12.12
CA PRO A 626 -22.19 -7.86 -13.37
C PRO A 626 -22.26 -9.39 -13.49
N TYR A 627 -22.50 -10.12 -12.40
CA TYR A 627 -22.39 -11.58 -12.34
C TYR A 627 -23.68 -12.30 -12.74
N ASP A 628 -23.53 -13.48 -13.32
CA ASP A 628 -24.65 -14.27 -13.85
C ASP A 628 -25.25 -15.21 -12.80
N VAL A 629 -24.43 -15.71 -11.87
CA VAL A 629 -24.83 -16.59 -10.76
C VAL A 629 -24.08 -16.18 -9.49
N ILE A 630 -24.73 -16.25 -8.35
CA ILE A 630 -24.17 -16.03 -7.02
C ILE A 630 -24.34 -17.31 -6.20
N ILE A 631 -23.23 -17.90 -5.76
CA ILE A 631 -23.22 -19.06 -4.85
C ILE A 631 -23.03 -18.51 -3.44
N HIS A 632 -24.02 -18.73 -2.57
CA HIS A 632 -23.99 -18.31 -1.18
C HIS A 632 -23.40 -19.43 -0.30
N LEU A 633 -22.51 -19.07 0.61
CA LEU A 633 -21.82 -19.99 1.53
C LEU A 633 -22.32 -19.78 2.97
N ASP A 634 -22.27 -20.84 3.78
CA ASP A 634 -22.52 -20.77 5.22
C ASP A 634 -21.34 -20.05 5.89
N GLU A 635 -21.54 -18.79 6.30
CA GLU A 635 -20.51 -17.94 6.93
C GLU A 635 -19.85 -18.63 8.14
N LYS A 636 -20.59 -19.50 8.86
CA LYS A 636 -20.08 -20.27 10.02
C LYS A 636 -19.08 -21.36 9.65
N ARG A 637 -18.96 -21.68 8.35
CA ARG A 637 -18.07 -22.68 7.77
C ARG A 637 -16.96 -22.08 6.91
N VAL A 638 -16.97 -20.76 6.70
CA VAL A 638 -15.88 -20.02 6.05
C VAL A 638 -14.78 -19.77 7.09
N PRO A 639 -13.58 -20.39 6.97
CA PRO A 639 -12.52 -20.31 8.00
C PRO A 639 -12.01 -18.90 8.27
N THR A 640 -12.19 -18.00 7.29
CA THR A 640 -11.75 -16.60 7.29
C THR A 640 -12.89 -15.61 7.55
N ALA A 641 -14.13 -16.02 7.83
CA ALA A 641 -15.27 -15.10 8.01
C ALA A 641 -14.99 -13.95 8.99
N HIS A 642 -14.21 -14.23 10.05
CA HIS A 642 -13.77 -13.26 11.04
C HIS A 642 -12.91 -12.08 10.52
N THR A 643 -12.34 -12.18 9.31
CA THR A 643 -11.61 -11.09 8.64
C THR A 643 -12.47 -10.30 7.65
N ALA A 644 -13.74 -10.70 7.43
CA ALA A 644 -14.60 -10.05 6.44
C ALA A 644 -14.84 -8.57 6.78
N VAL A 645 -15.02 -7.75 5.74
CA VAL A 645 -15.37 -6.32 5.87
C VAL A 645 -16.68 -6.15 6.65
N ASP A 646 -17.63 -7.05 6.41
CA ASP A 646 -18.94 -7.11 7.04
C ASP A 646 -19.17 -8.51 7.65
N CYS A 647 -18.47 -8.84 8.73
CA CYS A 647 -18.71 -10.08 9.48
C CYS A 647 -19.97 -9.97 10.36
N SER A 648 -20.81 -11.00 10.38
CA SER A 648 -22.08 -11.00 11.14
C SER A 648 -21.94 -11.41 12.62
N PHE A 649 -20.78 -11.95 13.01
CA PHE A 649 -20.55 -12.51 14.35
C PHE A 649 -19.21 -12.09 14.96
N LYS A 650 -19.01 -12.42 16.24
CA LYS A 650 -17.77 -12.17 16.99
C LYS A 650 -17.25 -13.47 17.58
N THR A 651 -15.93 -13.66 17.50
CA THR A 651 -15.22 -14.81 18.07
C THR A 651 -14.15 -14.35 19.06
N GLY A 652 -14.07 -15.00 20.22
CA GLY A 652 -13.01 -14.73 21.20
C GLY A 652 -11.67 -15.37 20.81
N LEU A 653 -10.58 -14.66 21.06
CA LEU A 653 -9.22 -15.19 20.97
C LEU A 653 -8.81 -15.86 22.28
N LYS A 654 -8.41 -17.14 22.26
CA LYS A 654 -7.74 -17.80 23.40
C LYS A 654 -6.29 -18.10 23.05
N GLN A 655 -5.40 -17.83 23.99
CA GLN A 655 -4.02 -18.31 23.91
C GLN A 655 -3.99 -19.83 23.84
N HIS A 656 -3.24 -20.38 22.89
CA HIS A 656 -3.02 -21.81 22.82
C HIS A 656 -2.15 -22.26 23.99
N LYS A 657 -2.59 -23.30 24.72
CA LYS A 657 -1.88 -23.91 25.85
C LYS A 657 -1.47 -25.36 25.58
N GLY A 658 -1.67 -25.87 24.36
CA GLY A 658 -1.48 -27.27 24.01
C GLY A 658 -0.07 -27.59 23.50
N SER A 659 0.27 -28.88 23.54
CA SER A 659 1.47 -29.47 22.96
C SER A 659 1.19 -30.14 21.60
N VAL A 660 0.13 -29.71 20.90
CA VAL A 660 -0.45 -30.38 19.73
C VAL A 660 -0.58 -29.38 18.58
N LEU A 661 -0.39 -29.82 17.33
CA LEU A 661 -0.54 -28.97 16.15
C LEU A 661 -2.02 -28.77 15.78
N PRO A 662 -2.43 -27.56 15.36
CA PRO A 662 -3.74 -27.34 14.78
C PRO A 662 -3.80 -27.90 13.34
N VAL A 663 -5.01 -28.02 12.78
CA VAL A 663 -5.17 -28.09 11.32
C VAL A 663 -4.75 -26.73 10.74
N ALA A 664 -3.64 -26.69 10.01
CA ALA A 664 -3.04 -25.46 9.50
C ALA A 664 -3.01 -25.40 7.96
N GLY A 665 -3.28 -24.23 7.40
CA GLY A 665 -3.30 -23.98 5.96
C GLY A 665 -4.46 -24.62 5.19
N PHE A 666 -5.52 -25.06 5.88
CA PHE A 666 -6.72 -25.62 5.26
C PHE A 666 -7.81 -24.56 5.06
N ASP A 667 -7.98 -24.10 3.82
CA ASP A 667 -9.05 -23.20 3.41
C ASP A 667 -10.03 -23.95 2.49
N ILE A 668 -11.15 -24.39 3.06
CA ILE A 668 -12.19 -25.13 2.34
C ILE A 668 -12.82 -24.34 1.20
N VAL A 669 -12.88 -23.00 1.29
CA VAL A 669 -13.43 -22.15 0.22
C VAL A 669 -12.47 -22.12 -0.97
N SER A 670 -11.17 -21.94 -0.70
CA SER A 670 -10.13 -22.04 -1.74
C SER A 670 -10.09 -23.42 -2.41
N HIS A 671 -10.38 -24.50 -1.69
CA HIS A 671 -10.50 -25.85 -2.26
C HIS A 671 -11.75 -25.99 -3.13
N TYR A 672 -12.92 -25.63 -2.61
CA TYR A 672 -14.18 -25.67 -3.36
C TYR A 672 -14.14 -24.85 -4.66
N VAL A 673 -13.58 -23.63 -4.63
CA VAL A 673 -13.45 -22.81 -5.85
C VAL A 673 -12.46 -23.43 -6.84
N ARG A 674 -11.38 -24.08 -6.38
CA ARG A 674 -10.49 -24.80 -7.29
C ARG A 674 -11.19 -25.98 -7.96
N ASP A 675 -11.99 -26.74 -7.22
CA ASP A 675 -12.75 -27.86 -7.78
C ASP A 675 -13.78 -27.36 -8.82
N LEU A 676 -14.38 -26.17 -8.61
CA LEU A 676 -15.23 -25.49 -9.61
C LEU A 676 -14.44 -25.02 -10.85
N GLU A 677 -13.24 -24.46 -10.66
CA GLU A 677 -12.36 -24.01 -11.75
C GLU A 677 -11.84 -25.21 -12.58
N ASP A 678 -11.46 -26.30 -11.94
CA ASP A 678 -10.99 -27.52 -12.61
C ASP A 678 -12.13 -28.23 -13.38
N ALA A 679 -13.37 -28.17 -12.88
CA ALA A 679 -14.53 -28.79 -13.54
C ALA A 679 -15.20 -27.92 -14.62
N TYR A 680 -15.35 -26.61 -14.37
CA TYR A 680 -16.15 -25.70 -15.21
C TYR A 680 -15.42 -24.42 -15.61
N GLY A 681 -14.13 -24.28 -15.30
CA GLY A 681 -13.31 -23.11 -15.65
C GLY A 681 -13.14 -22.88 -17.15
N GLU A 682 -13.56 -23.80 -18.03
CA GLU A 682 -13.72 -23.55 -19.46
C GLU A 682 -15.00 -22.77 -19.81
N LEU A 683 -16.09 -22.99 -19.06
CA LEU A 683 -17.41 -22.39 -19.28
C LEU A 683 -17.59 -21.07 -18.53
N ALA A 684 -17.03 -20.96 -17.33
CA ALA A 684 -17.26 -19.87 -16.40
C ALA A 684 -15.96 -19.27 -15.86
N LEU A 685 -16.09 -18.13 -15.18
CA LEU A 685 -15.07 -17.53 -14.33
C LEU A 685 -15.63 -17.43 -12.91
N PHE A 686 -14.86 -17.88 -11.93
CA PHE A 686 -15.24 -17.90 -10.52
C PHE A 686 -14.47 -16.81 -9.74
N PHE A 687 -15.15 -16.13 -8.82
CA PHE A 687 -14.56 -15.05 -8.03
C PHE A 687 -15.06 -15.15 -6.59
N TYR A 688 -14.17 -15.14 -5.62
CA TYR A 688 -14.50 -15.17 -4.20
C TYR A 688 -13.58 -14.23 -3.43
N ASP A 689 -14.02 -13.77 -2.27
CA ASP A 689 -13.18 -13.02 -1.35
C ASP A 689 -12.49 -13.96 -0.36
N ARG A 690 -11.17 -14.12 -0.52
CA ARG A 690 -10.32 -14.89 0.38
C ARG A 690 -10.23 -14.33 1.81
N TYR A 691 -10.65 -13.09 2.03
CA TYR A 691 -10.63 -12.43 3.34
C TYR A 691 -11.95 -12.55 4.10
N GLY A 692 -12.77 -13.56 3.80
CA GLY A 692 -13.90 -13.96 4.64
C GLY A 692 -15.27 -13.79 3.99
N GLY A 693 -15.34 -13.29 2.76
CA GLY A 693 -16.60 -13.24 2.02
C GLY A 693 -17.25 -14.62 1.87
N ASN A 694 -18.55 -14.66 2.14
CA ASN A 694 -19.41 -15.84 2.08
C ASN A 694 -20.08 -16.03 0.71
N ILE A 695 -19.48 -15.51 -0.36
CA ILE A 695 -20.03 -15.52 -1.71
C ILE A 695 -18.96 -15.95 -2.73
N VAL A 696 -19.33 -16.88 -3.61
CA VAL A 696 -18.61 -17.12 -4.88
C VAL A 696 -19.48 -16.57 -6.02
N ALA A 697 -19.00 -15.54 -6.69
CA ALA A 697 -19.68 -14.91 -7.81
C ALA A 697 -19.18 -15.51 -9.13
N VAL A 698 -20.10 -15.89 -10.01
CA VAL A 698 -19.81 -16.61 -11.26
C VAL A 698 -20.22 -15.76 -12.47
N LEU A 699 -19.36 -15.75 -13.48
CA LEU A 699 -19.60 -15.07 -14.76
C LEU A 699 -19.43 -16.07 -15.90
N TRP A 700 -20.45 -16.23 -16.76
CA TRP A 700 -20.32 -17.12 -17.91
C TRP A 700 -19.40 -16.52 -18.97
N LYS A 701 -18.57 -17.34 -19.60
CA LYS A 701 -17.74 -16.87 -20.71
C LYS A 701 -18.61 -16.66 -21.96
N PRO A 702 -18.50 -15.54 -22.69
CA PRO A 702 -19.37 -15.24 -23.84
C PRO A 702 -19.35 -16.24 -25.00
N TYR A 703 -18.38 -17.16 -25.03
CA TYR A 703 -18.28 -18.23 -26.03
C TYR A 703 -18.80 -19.58 -25.54
N ALA A 704 -19.10 -19.76 -24.25
CA ALA A 704 -19.50 -21.04 -23.66
C ALA A 704 -20.79 -21.59 -24.29
N PHE A 705 -21.77 -20.73 -24.54
CA PHE A 705 -23.08 -21.07 -25.11
C PHE A 705 -23.11 -21.18 -26.64
N ARG A 706 -21.98 -21.05 -27.34
CA ARG A 706 -21.94 -21.28 -28.79
C ARG A 706 -22.07 -22.78 -29.05
N PRO A 707 -23.02 -23.25 -29.88
CA PRO A 707 -23.15 -24.66 -30.21
C PRO A 707 -21.83 -25.24 -30.74
N GLN A 708 -21.35 -26.31 -30.12
CA GLN A 708 -20.12 -27.00 -30.50
C GLN A 708 -20.42 -28.40 -31.04
N PRO A 709 -19.68 -28.92 -32.03
CA PRO A 709 -19.87 -30.29 -32.48
C PRO A 709 -19.57 -31.29 -31.35
N LEU A 710 -20.35 -32.36 -31.27
CA LEU A 710 -20.19 -33.45 -30.30
C LEU A 710 -18.75 -34.00 -30.31
N LYS A 711 -18.05 -33.89 -29.18
CA LYS A 711 -16.70 -34.42 -28.96
C LYS A 711 -16.64 -35.15 -27.63
N VAL A 712 -16.29 -36.44 -27.67
CA VAL A 712 -16.24 -37.33 -26.49
C VAL A 712 -15.35 -36.78 -25.38
N SER A 713 -14.27 -36.06 -25.71
CA SER A 713 -13.38 -35.44 -24.73
C SER A 713 -14.01 -34.28 -23.94
N HIS A 714 -15.05 -33.62 -24.46
CA HIS A 714 -15.63 -32.37 -23.91
C HIS A 714 -17.14 -32.51 -23.64
N ILE A 715 -17.59 -33.66 -23.09
CA ILE A 715 -19.01 -33.88 -22.74
C ILE A 715 -19.38 -33.28 -21.38
N GLY A 716 -18.43 -33.12 -20.46
CA GLY A 716 -18.69 -32.64 -19.09
C GLY A 716 -19.35 -31.26 -19.06
N GLY A 717 -20.52 -31.16 -18.40
CA GLY A 717 -21.30 -29.92 -18.33
C GLY A 717 -22.12 -29.59 -19.59
N TYR A 718 -22.16 -30.45 -20.62
CA TYR A 718 -22.89 -30.20 -21.86
C TYR A 718 -24.12 -31.12 -22.02
N MET A 719 -25.13 -30.62 -22.74
CA MET A 719 -26.28 -31.37 -23.27
C MET A 719 -26.36 -31.24 -24.80
N LEU A 720 -27.06 -32.18 -25.45
CA LEU A 720 -27.30 -32.13 -26.89
C LEU A 720 -28.32 -31.04 -27.25
N SER A 721 -28.03 -30.29 -28.32
CA SER A 721 -28.92 -29.33 -28.95
C SER A 721 -29.04 -29.65 -30.44
N GLY A 722 -30.10 -30.38 -30.80
CA GLY A 722 -30.25 -30.96 -32.14
C GLY A 722 -29.52 -32.30 -32.26
N LYS A 723 -29.08 -32.66 -33.49
CA LYS A 723 -28.48 -33.98 -33.77
C LYS A 723 -27.00 -34.09 -33.45
N ASP A 724 -26.20 -33.08 -33.81
CA ASP A 724 -24.73 -33.17 -33.81
C ASP A 724 -24.03 -32.12 -32.94
N ASN A 725 -24.79 -31.20 -32.33
CA ASN A 725 -24.26 -30.09 -31.53
C ASN A 725 -24.55 -30.25 -30.03
N MET A 726 -23.69 -29.65 -29.22
CA MET A 726 -23.76 -29.56 -27.77
C MET A 726 -23.81 -28.09 -27.31
N VAL A 727 -24.51 -27.84 -26.21
CA VAL A 727 -24.56 -26.57 -25.48
C VAL A 727 -24.45 -26.84 -23.97
N PRO A 728 -23.96 -25.90 -23.13
CA PRO A 728 -23.88 -26.13 -21.69
C PRO A 728 -25.24 -26.42 -21.05
N ASN A 729 -25.32 -27.45 -20.21
CA ASN A 729 -26.51 -27.78 -19.44
C ASN A 729 -26.51 -26.97 -18.14
N VAL A 730 -27.01 -25.74 -18.20
CA VAL A 730 -26.91 -24.79 -17.07
C VAL A 730 -27.61 -25.30 -15.82
N GLU A 731 -28.79 -25.92 -15.94
CA GLU A 731 -29.53 -26.45 -14.79
C GLU A 731 -28.72 -27.51 -14.05
N ALA A 732 -28.11 -28.46 -14.77
CA ALA A 732 -27.22 -29.46 -14.19
C ALA A 732 -25.95 -28.84 -13.59
N ILE A 733 -25.34 -27.84 -14.25
CA ILE A 733 -24.14 -27.16 -13.71
C ILE A 733 -24.46 -26.43 -12.40
N LEU A 734 -25.65 -25.79 -12.28
CA LEU A 734 -26.09 -25.13 -11.05
C LEU A 734 -26.38 -26.13 -9.93
N GLU A 735 -26.89 -27.32 -10.26
CA GLU A 735 -27.04 -28.42 -9.32
C GLU A 735 -25.66 -28.96 -8.88
N ASP A 736 -24.74 -29.18 -9.82
CA ASP A 736 -23.36 -29.62 -9.56
C ASP A 736 -22.61 -28.65 -8.63
N PHE A 737 -22.79 -27.32 -8.79
CA PHE A 737 -22.24 -26.32 -7.87
C PHE A 737 -22.70 -26.58 -6.42
N SER A 738 -23.96 -26.96 -6.24
CA SER A 738 -24.55 -27.29 -4.94
C SER A 738 -24.08 -28.65 -4.41
N ILE A 739 -23.88 -29.63 -5.30
CA ILE A 739 -23.41 -30.98 -4.96
C ILE A 739 -21.94 -30.97 -4.53
N LEU A 740 -21.06 -30.32 -5.30
CA LEU A 740 -19.64 -30.15 -4.97
C LEU A 740 -19.48 -29.36 -3.66
N GLY A 741 -20.33 -28.35 -3.47
CA GLY A 741 -20.34 -27.50 -2.28
C GLY A 741 -21.13 -28.06 -1.10
N LYS A 742 -21.51 -29.35 -1.10
CA LYS A 742 -22.46 -29.91 -0.13
C LYS A 742 -21.98 -29.73 1.32
N GLY A 743 -22.73 -28.93 2.08
CA GLY A 743 -22.38 -28.61 3.46
C GLY A 743 -21.38 -27.47 3.62
N LEU A 744 -21.10 -26.71 2.55
CA LEU A 744 -20.51 -25.37 2.58
C LEU A 744 -21.47 -24.35 1.94
N VAL A 745 -22.09 -24.71 0.83
CA VAL A 745 -23.08 -23.90 0.09
C VAL A 745 -24.43 -23.93 0.78
N THR A 746 -25.07 -22.76 0.89
CA THR A 746 -26.44 -22.58 1.40
C THR A 746 -27.47 -22.47 0.27
N SER A 747 -27.14 -21.76 -0.81
CA SER A 747 -27.97 -21.62 -2.00
C SER A 747 -27.16 -21.20 -3.23
N VAL A 748 -27.71 -21.45 -4.42
CA VAL A 748 -27.19 -20.97 -5.70
C VAL A 748 -28.27 -20.12 -6.36
N GLU A 749 -27.96 -18.84 -6.59
CA GLU A 749 -28.88 -17.83 -7.12
C GLU A 749 -28.50 -17.46 -8.56
N ALA A 750 -29.36 -17.83 -9.51
CA ALA A 750 -29.24 -17.41 -10.91
C ALA A 750 -29.78 -15.97 -11.09
N ARG A 751 -28.91 -15.01 -11.42
CA ARG A 751 -29.25 -13.57 -11.51
C ARG A 751 -29.48 -13.05 -12.93
N SER A 752 -29.06 -13.76 -13.97
CA SER A 752 -29.36 -13.42 -15.36
C SER A 752 -30.18 -14.52 -16.04
N SER A 753 -30.61 -14.30 -17.29
CA SER A 753 -31.21 -15.32 -18.15
C SER A 753 -30.50 -15.40 -19.50
N LYS A 754 -29.24 -14.91 -19.56
CA LYS A 754 -28.43 -14.81 -20.81
C LYS A 754 -28.13 -16.18 -21.46
N TRP A 755 -28.44 -17.26 -20.76
CA TRP A 755 -28.25 -18.64 -21.18
C TRP A 755 -29.55 -19.34 -21.60
N ALA A 756 -30.70 -18.66 -21.57
CA ALA A 756 -31.90 -19.15 -22.23
C ALA A 756 -31.68 -19.05 -23.75
N ILE A 757 -31.55 -20.21 -24.41
CA ILE A 757 -31.33 -20.39 -25.85
C ILE A 757 -32.67 -20.53 -26.57
#